data_AF-A0A4R1RKB5-F1
#
_entry.id   AF-A0A4R1RKB5-F1
#
_cell.length_a   1.000
_cell.length_b   1.000
_cell.length_c   1.000
_cell.angle_alpha   90.00
_cell.angle_beta   90.00
_cell.angle_gamma   90.00
#
_symmetry.space_group_name_H-M   'P 1'
#
loop_
_entity.id
_entity.type
_entity.pdbx_description
1 polymer ?
#
loop_
_entity_poly.entity_id
_entity_poly.type
_entity_poly.pdbx_seq_one_letter_code
_entity_poly.pdbx_strand_id
1 'polypeptide(L)'
;MKTNKNILQFIKSTVYIVLLMSGYIITAQSITVNSTNYKQIIDMIGGDMERSSSAIQNAQNKADIIQWGFGDINFNVCRVQYDKNQEITEGVKNWSFYNKQVATMQAIKAINPNIKFFGTMRSDYDGYGDDNNMPDWIQTYSTKATDVVKYGKFLADYCEYMSQQGVPISILSTAKEWMWHVRASEAKDIINTLYTELDARGIQKPLISDQGFWSISQGITYLNNVEDLGTKDLYDSFCSHNYDNEAPEKWVEIIQKSVALGKPMYDDETSTGSGSPTYGVEREMYKQIDEYIEKAERYEAGLSGEVYFEIWSRGIDKETRAIYFPSSGEGRRLRGYYMMKQFSNNILNHTYITSSVNAVSKVYTITFRKDDKIVLWVINEGTSEYTMPITMDQSTITSEVATHYWTNNTPIEGSTTTYTASGNTFIPTVKGESMNCYIFNVTEDAVDTCNLSQSSFIEAECYDVMLGVETEASSEGTANVTAIENGDWLKFEAIDLGAGATQLGARVSSNTTGGSIELRTDSPTGNLIGTLAVSNTGGLQNWETVTVAIPKLSGVKDLYFVFTGATGSLFNVNWFQLKATPPKVALNASTGNKSVALTWTLDNLELGTQNIYRNAYLSESGKTLIAENVSGLNYSDTTVNNGETYYYWVEVTDAASKITNSNIIEATPTIPNLALASHGSMATQSSTYATAVAGLAIDGNSDGNYNSGSVTHTSADAVADPEPWWQVDLQANYKIETINIYNRTGSNYGDRLNNFTVTVKDASGNITFSKFYTEQPDPPLLSIETGSVVGRVIIISKTSSSALSLAEVEVYGVDTVLSNQKFEKNNVEIYPNPVTNNFIITNSINAVVEVYNILGELVLNNNIENNKQSIDIKNLSQGLYVVKIVKEGHTTTKKIIKD
;
A
#
# COMPACT_ATOMS: atom_id res chain seq x y z
N MET A 1 -47.50 18.05 -62.78
CA MET A 1 -47.12 18.14 -61.35
C MET A 1 -45.70 17.61 -61.26
N LYS A 2 -44.68 18.48 -61.25
CA LYS A 2 -44.15 19.24 -60.10
C LYS A 2 -43.55 18.33 -59.00
N THR A 3 -42.24 18.53 -58.84
CA THR A 3 -41.48 18.65 -57.58
C THR A 3 -41.30 17.41 -56.71
N ASN A 4 -40.11 16.80 -56.79
CA ASN A 4 -39.07 16.86 -55.74
C ASN A 4 -38.06 15.70 -55.88
N LYS A 5 -37.23 15.72 -56.92
CA LYS A 5 -36.06 14.81 -57.03
C LYS A 5 -34.70 15.51 -57.10
N ASN A 6 -34.65 16.85 -57.04
CA ASN A 6 -33.41 17.62 -57.23
C ASN A 6 -32.94 18.46 -56.04
N ILE A 7 -33.52 18.31 -54.84
CA ILE A 7 -33.05 19.02 -53.62
C ILE A 7 -32.15 18.13 -52.74
N LEU A 8 -32.27 16.80 -52.82
CA LEU A 8 -31.45 15.89 -52.00
C LEU A 8 -30.05 15.60 -52.58
N GLN A 9 -29.81 15.92 -53.86
CA GLN A 9 -28.53 15.68 -54.54
C GLN A 9 -27.64 16.93 -54.64
N PHE A 10 -28.10 18.08 -54.14
CA PHE A 10 -27.31 19.32 -54.03
C PHE A 10 -26.84 19.60 -52.58
N ILE A 11 -27.34 18.84 -51.59
CA ILE A 11 -26.91 18.94 -50.18
C ILE A 11 -25.83 17.88 -49.84
N LYS A 12 -25.67 16.83 -50.65
CA LYS A 12 -24.64 15.79 -50.43
C LYS A 12 -23.30 16.02 -51.13
N SER A 13 -23.17 17.07 -51.94
CA SER A 13 -21.96 17.38 -52.73
C SER A 13 -21.24 18.68 -52.31
N THR A 14 -21.76 19.41 -51.32
CA THR A 14 -21.11 20.60 -50.74
C THR A 14 -20.46 20.33 -49.36
N VAL A 15 -20.60 19.11 -48.82
CA VAL A 15 -19.97 18.70 -47.55
C VAL A 15 -18.72 17.81 -47.77
N TYR A 16 -18.43 17.42 -49.02
CA TYR A 16 -17.28 16.57 -49.37
C TYR A 16 -16.20 17.29 -50.21
N ILE A 17 -16.18 18.63 -50.22
CA ILE A 17 -15.13 19.45 -50.83
C ILE A 17 -14.73 20.60 -49.88
N VAL A 18 -14.37 20.28 -48.63
CA VAL A 18 -13.55 21.14 -47.74
C VAL A 18 -12.68 20.27 -46.80
N LEU A 19 -12.18 19.12 -47.24
CA LEU A 19 -11.35 18.25 -46.38
C LEU A 19 -10.15 17.63 -47.10
N LEU A 20 -9.69 18.29 -48.17
CA LEU A 20 -8.43 17.95 -48.84
C LEU A 20 -7.72 19.24 -49.31
N MET A 21 -7.33 20.11 -48.37
CA MET A 21 -6.16 20.99 -48.53
C MET A 21 -5.60 21.39 -47.16
N SER A 22 -4.28 21.30 -47.05
CA SER A 22 -3.40 21.65 -45.92
C SER A 22 -3.62 20.88 -44.61
N GLY A 23 -2.70 19.96 -44.35
CA GLY A 23 -2.39 19.52 -42.99
C GLY A 23 -1.89 20.70 -42.15
N TYR A 24 -2.80 21.21 -41.34
CA TYR A 24 -2.55 21.84 -40.04
C TYR A 24 -3.83 21.58 -39.26
N ILE A 25 -3.82 20.57 -38.39
CA ILE A 25 -4.84 20.47 -37.34
C ILE A 25 -4.56 21.66 -36.42
N ILE A 26 -5.27 22.77 -36.62
CA ILE A 26 -5.34 23.82 -35.60
C ILE A 26 -6.16 23.20 -34.48
N THR A 27 -5.48 22.65 -33.48
CA THR A 27 -6.11 22.30 -32.21
C THR A 27 -6.72 23.59 -31.63
N ALA A 28 -8.04 23.64 -31.49
CA ALA A 28 -8.70 24.81 -30.92
C ALA A 28 -8.26 24.99 -29.45
N GLN A 29 -7.89 26.22 -29.09
CA GLN A 29 -7.56 26.61 -27.72
C GLN A 29 -8.69 26.21 -26.77
N SER A 30 -8.39 25.48 -25.70
CA SER A 30 -9.40 24.97 -24.79
C SER A 30 -8.83 24.54 -23.45
N ILE A 31 -9.70 24.49 -22.43
CA ILE A 31 -9.43 23.80 -21.17
C ILE A 31 -10.45 22.67 -21.03
N THR A 32 -9.99 21.48 -20.66
CA THR A 32 -10.86 20.35 -20.30
C THR A 32 -10.67 20.03 -18.84
N VAL A 33 -11.77 19.96 -18.08
CA VAL A 33 -11.77 19.45 -16.71
C VAL A 33 -12.19 18.00 -16.76
N ASN A 34 -11.36 17.12 -16.23
CA ASN A 34 -11.71 15.72 -16.04
C ASN A 34 -12.48 15.59 -14.73
N SER A 35 -13.80 15.61 -14.80
CA SER A 35 -14.67 15.81 -13.63
C SER A 35 -14.73 14.60 -12.70
N THR A 36 -14.23 13.44 -13.13
CA THR A 36 -14.30 12.15 -12.40
C THR A 36 -12.93 11.53 -12.10
N ASN A 37 -11.82 12.14 -12.54
CA ASN A 37 -10.46 11.71 -12.18
C ASN A 37 -10.03 12.26 -10.81
N TYR A 38 -10.64 11.70 -9.76
CA TYR A 38 -10.34 12.00 -8.37
C TYR A 38 -8.91 11.60 -7.97
N LYS A 39 -8.20 12.52 -7.32
CA LYS A 39 -6.86 12.31 -6.76
C LYS A 39 -6.92 12.37 -5.23
N GLN A 40 -6.10 13.20 -4.61
CA GLN A 40 -6.01 13.36 -3.16
C GLN A 40 -7.09 14.29 -2.61
N ILE A 41 -7.50 14.03 -1.36
CA ILE A 41 -8.36 14.92 -0.58
C ILE A 41 -7.48 16.00 0.05
N ILE A 42 -7.98 17.23 0.06
CA ILE A 42 -7.32 18.35 0.73
C ILE A 42 -7.83 18.45 2.15
N ASP A 43 -7.03 18.06 3.14
CA ASP A 43 -7.46 17.91 4.53
C ASP A 43 -6.69 18.79 5.53
N MET A 44 -5.69 19.54 5.09
CA MET A 44 -4.99 20.55 5.90
C MET A 44 -4.94 21.88 5.16
N ILE A 45 -5.65 22.89 5.65
CA ILE A 45 -5.51 24.28 5.19
C ILE A 45 -5.41 25.19 6.41
N GLY A 46 -4.31 25.91 6.54
CA GLY A 46 -4.02 26.66 7.75
C GLY A 46 -3.35 28.00 7.55
N GLY A 47 -3.33 28.79 8.62
CA GLY A 47 -2.57 30.03 8.72
C GLY A 47 -1.48 29.93 9.78
N ASP A 48 -0.33 30.53 9.51
CA ASP A 48 0.80 30.59 10.42
C ASP A 48 0.81 31.87 11.25
N MET A 49 1.11 31.71 12.54
CA MET A 49 1.48 32.80 13.44
C MET A 49 2.70 32.48 14.31
N GLU A 50 3.53 31.53 13.91
CA GLU A 50 4.75 31.10 14.61
C GLU A 50 5.55 32.32 15.08
N ARG A 51 5.94 33.23 14.17
CA ARG A 51 6.74 34.43 14.50
C ARG A 51 5.93 35.69 14.79
N SER A 52 4.63 35.69 14.48
CA SER A 52 3.78 36.88 14.50
C SER A 52 2.69 36.84 15.57
N SER A 53 2.65 35.80 16.39
CA SER A 53 1.67 35.58 17.48
C SER A 53 1.60 36.74 18.48
N SER A 54 2.71 37.45 18.70
CA SER A 54 2.78 38.61 19.59
C SER A 54 2.42 39.93 18.90
N ALA A 55 2.57 40.00 17.57
CA ALA A 55 2.37 41.22 16.79
C ALA A 55 0.89 41.64 16.78
N ILE A 56 0.00 40.66 16.62
CA ILE A 56 -1.45 40.86 16.65
C ILE A 56 -1.94 41.48 17.96
N GLN A 57 -1.29 41.20 19.09
CA GLN A 57 -1.67 41.78 20.38
C GLN A 57 -1.46 43.30 20.43
N ASN A 58 -0.56 43.82 19.58
CA ASN A 58 -0.27 45.24 19.46
C ASN A 58 -1.12 45.94 18.37
N ALA A 59 -1.89 45.19 17.57
CA ALA A 59 -2.74 45.76 16.53
C ALA A 59 -4.00 46.43 17.11
N GLN A 60 -4.38 47.59 16.57
CA GLN A 60 -5.51 48.37 17.08
C GLN A 60 -6.85 47.64 16.97
N ASN A 61 -7.10 46.97 15.84
CA ASN A 61 -8.32 46.23 15.50
C ASN A 61 -8.09 44.70 15.50
N LYS A 62 -7.38 44.20 16.51
CA LYS A 62 -7.02 42.77 16.60
C LYS A 62 -8.19 41.79 16.53
N ALA A 63 -9.36 42.15 17.05
CA ALA A 63 -10.54 41.30 16.97
C ALA A 63 -10.99 41.10 15.52
N ASP A 64 -11.00 42.17 14.72
CA ASP A 64 -11.34 42.11 13.30
C ASP A 64 -10.29 41.32 12.52
N ILE A 65 -9.00 41.52 12.82
CA ILE A 65 -7.92 40.77 12.16
C ILE A 65 -8.01 39.27 12.43
N ILE A 66 -8.31 38.87 13.67
CA ILE A 66 -8.52 37.45 14.01
C ILE A 66 -9.77 36.92 13.30
N GLN A 67 -10.85 37.71 13.26
CA GLN A 67 -12.05 37.37 12.49
C GLN A 67 -11.72 37.18 11.01
N TRP A 68 -10.94 38.06 10.39
CA TRP A 68 -10.51 37.92 9.00
C TRP A 68 -9.65 36.67 8.77
N GLY A 69 -8.67 36.42 9.64
CA GLY A 69 -7.72 35.32 9.45
C GLY A 69 -8.30 33.94 9.75
N PHE A 70 -9.16 33.81 10.76
CA PHE A 70 -9.60 32.50 11.28
C PHE A 70 -11.11 32.32 11.44
N GLY A 71 -11.91 33.37 11.21
CA GLY A 71 -13.37 33.28 11.17
C GLY A 71 -13.96 33.36 9.76
N ASP A 72 -13.40 34.24 8.93
CA ASP A 72 -13.79 34.47 7.54
C ASP A 72 -13.17 33.46 6.57
N ILE A 73 -12.06 32.83 6.99
CA ILE A 73 -11.33 31.82 6.23
C ILE A 73 -11.46 30.49 6.96
N ASN A 74 -11.82 29.45 6.21
CA ASN A 74 -12.06 28.09 6.70
C ASN A 74 -10.75 27.34 6.95
N PHE A 75 -9.90 27.90 7.80
CA PHE A 75 -8.70 27.21 8.27
C PHE A 75 -9.06 26.15 9.31
N ASN A 76 -8.51 24.96 9.15
CA ASN A 76 -8.61 23.89 10.16
C ASN A 76 -7.33 23.74 10.99
N VAL A 77 -6.24 24.42 10.59
CA VAL A 77 -4.98 24.45 11.32
C VAL A 77 -4.51 25.89 11.57
N CYS A 78 -3.99 26.15 12.76
CA CYS A 78 -3.25 27.36 13.08
C CYS A 78 -1.86 26.96 13.59
N ARG A 79 -0.81 27.35 12.86
CA ARG A 79 0.57 27.01 13.23
C ARG A 79 1.12 28.03 14.24
N VAL A 80 1.76 27.54 15.30
CA VAL A 80 2.21 28.30 16.47
C VAL A 80 3.60 27.84 16.93
N GLN A 81 4.31 28.70 17.66
CA GLN A 81 5.68 28.41 18.08
C GLN A 81 5.77 27.70 19.45
N TYR A 82 6.79 26.88 19.62
CA TYR A 82 7.53 26.70 20.88
C TYR A 82 8.96 27.24 20.73
N ASP A 83 9.60 27.64 21.84
CA ASP A 83 10.87 28.38 21.81
C ASP A 83 11.71 28.10 23.08
N LYS A 84 13.05 28.10 22.98
CA LYS A 84 13.99 27.99 24.11
C LYS A 84 13.72 28.94 25.28
N ASN A 85 13.11 30.10 25.02
CA ASN A 85 12.72 31.08 26.04
C ASN A 85 11.70 30.53 27.05
N GLN A 86 11.07 29.38 26.76
CA GLN A 86 10.34 28.58 27.73
C GLN A 86 11.21 28.16 28.93
N GLU A 87 12.48 27.83 28.71
CA GLU A 87 13.41 27.31 29.73
C GLU A 87 14.87 27.44 29.28
N ILE A 88 15.45 28.62 29.48
CA ILE A 88 16.87 28.88 29.14
C ILE A 88 17.81 28.13 30.10
N THR A 89 17.41 28.01 31.37
CA THR A 89 18.16 27.29 32.40
C THR A 89 17.38 26.05 32.82
N GLU A 90 17.98 24.87 32.73
CA GLU A 90 17.36 23.60 33.11
C GLU A 90 16.72 23.68 34.50
N GLY A 91 15.41 23.41 34.57
CA GLY A 91 14.59 23.48 35.78
C GLY A 91 13.92 24.83 36.05
N VAL A 92 14.19 25.89 35.28
CA VAL A 92 13.64 27.24 35.49
C VAL A 92 12.70 27.63 34.36
N LYS A 93 11.41 27.31 34.52
CA LYS A 93 10.37 27.60 33.52
C LYS A 93 10.01 29.09 33.45
N ASN A 94 9.79 29.59 32.24
CA ASN A 94 9.31 30.93 31.93
C ASN A 94 8.02 30.89 31.10
N TRP A 95 6.93 30.44 31.72
CA TRP A 95 5.62 30.35 31.05
C TRP A 95 5.06 31.70 30.61
N SER A 96 5.45 32.79 31.28
CA SER A 96 5.02 34.15 30.93
C SER A 96 5.37 34.57 29.50
N PHE A 97 6.39 33.92 28.91
CA PHE A 97 6.78 34.09 27.51
C PHE A 97 5.61 33.87 26.54
N TYR A 98 4.76 32.87 26.82
CA TYR A 98 3.65 32.50 25.94
C TYR A 98 2.37 33.32 26.16
N ASN A 99 2.32 34.25 27.13
CA ASN A 99 1.09 34.99 27.47
C ASN A 99 0.40 35.63 26.26
N LYS A 100 1.15 36.26 25.35
CA LYS A 100 0.60 36.88 24.15
C LYS A 100 0.10 35.85 23.14
N GLN A 101 0.85 34.77 22.93
CA GLN A 101 0.47 33.68 22.03
C GLN A 101 -0.79 32.98 22.52
N VAL A 102 -0.85 32.61 23.80
CA VAL A 102 -2.01 31.98 24.43
C VAL A 102 -3.25 32.87 24.29
N ALA A 103 -3.13 34.17 24.56
CA ALA A 103 -4.24 35.11 24.38
C ALA A 103 -4.75 35.13 22.93
N THR A 104 -3.84 35.08 21.94
CA THR A 104 -4.22 34.99 20.52
C THR A 104 -4.88 33.65 20.19
N MET A 105 -4.32 32.53 20.66
CA MET A 105 -4.89 31.18 20.45
C MET A 105 -6.29 31.07 21.05
N GLN A 106 -6.52 31.59 22.26
CA GLN A 106 -7.84 31.60 22.89
C GLN A 106 -8.85 32.43 22.09
N ALA A 107 -8.45 33.59 21.56
CA ALA A 107 -9.30 34.41 20.71
C ALA A 107 -9.63 33.71 19.37
N ILE A 108 -8.66 33.05 18.74
CA ILE A 108 -8.89 32.23 17.54
C ILE A 108 -9.88 31.11 17.86
N LYS A 109 -9.65 30.36 18.94
CA LYS A 109 -10.51 29.23 19.34
C LYS A 109 -11.94 29.65 19.70
N ALA A 110 -12.13 30.87 20.18
CA ALA A 110 -13.47 31.42 20.44
C ALA A 110 -14.28 31.63 19.16
N ILE A 111 -13.62 31.95 18.04
CA ILE A 111 -14.25 32.19 16.73
C ILE A 111 -14.32 30.89 15.91
N ASN A 112 -13.30 30.05 16.01
CA ASN A 112 -13.20 28.76 15.35
C ASN A 112 -12.90 27.65 16.37
N PRO A 113 -13.94 27.08 17.03
CA PRO A 113 -13.77 26.09 18.09
C PRO A 113 -13.09 24.79 17.68
N ASN A 114 -13.11 24.47 16.37
CA ASN A 114 -12.57 23.24 15.80
C ASN A 114 -11.14 23.39 15.28
N ILE A 115 -10.55 24.58 15.39
CA ILE A 115 -9.17 24.84 14.95
C ILE A 115 -8.19 23.90 15.69
N LYS A 116 -7.27 23.29 14.93
CA LYS A 116 -6.16 22.52 15.47
C LYS A 116 -4.94 23.41 15.58
N PHE A 117 -4.31 23.47 16.76
CA PHE A 117 -3.03 24.16 16.89
C PHE A 117 -1.87 23.23 16.53
N PHE A 118 -1.05 23.66 15.58
CA PHE A 118 0.13 22.95 15.11
C PHE A 118 1.39 23.62 15.71
N GLY A 119 2.00 22.98 16.71
CA GLY A 119 3.20 23.47 17.37
C GLY A 119 4.46 23.13 16.59
N THR A 120 5.23 24.14 16.20
CA THR A 120 6.54 23.99 15.55
C THR A 120 7.60 24.78 16.32
N MET A 121 8.87 24.39 16.18
CA MET A 121 9.95 25.19 16.75
C MET A 121 9.99 26.55 16.07
N ARG A 122 10.19 27.62 16.84
CA ARG A 122 10.38 28.95 16.29
C ARG A 122 11.61 29.00 15.38
N SER A 123 11.45 29.45 14.14
CA SER A 123 12.58 29.64 13.22
C SER A 123 13.44 30.86 13.63
N ASP A 124 14.77 30.73 13.60
CA ASP A 124 15.71 31.84 13.86
C ASP A 124 16.33 32.35 12.54
N TYR A 125 15.78 33.44 12.02
CA TYR A 125 16.37 34.15 10.86
C TYR A 125 17.14 35.41 11.27
N ASP A 126 17.05 35.82 12.55
CA ASP A 126 17.69 37.06 13.03
C ASP A 126 19.05 36.76 13.70
N GLY A 127 19.32 35.49 14.05
CA GLY A 127 20.64 34.94 14.38
C GLY A 127 21.29 34.27 13.16
N TYR A 128 22.13 35.00 12.43
CA TYR A 128 23.05 34.35 11.48
C TYR A 128 24.07 33.50 12.26
N GLY A 129 23.85 32.18 12.33
CA GLY A 129 24.76 31.19 12.94
C GLY A 129 24.19 29.76 12.91
N ASP A 130 25.04 28.75 13.16
CA ASP A 130 24.67 27.32 13.31
C ASP A 130 23.85 27.03 14.60
N ASP A 131 23.10 28.01 15.14
CA ASP A 131 22.43 27.96 16.44
C ASP A 131 20.89 28.10 16.27
N ASN A 132 20.10 27.13 16.76
CA ASN A 132 18.62 27.16 16.71
C ASN A 132 18.00 27.72 18.01
N ASN A 133 16.68 27.66 18.09
CA ASN A 133 15.88 27.91 19.28
C ASN A 133 15.71 26.67 20.19
N MET A 134 16.70 25.78 20.26
CA MET A 134 16.83 24.80 21.35
C MET A 134 17.71 25.35 22.49
N PRO A 135 17.39 25.06 23.77
CA PRO A 135 18.26 25.43 24.88
C PRO A 135 19.62 24.71 24.85
N ASP A 136 20.70 25.39 25.26
CA ASP A 136 22.07 24.86 25.23
C ASP A 136 22.27 23.61 26.11
N TRP A 137 21.44 23.43 27.14
CA TRP A 137 21.46 22.26 28.02
C TRP A 137 20.75 21.03 27.41
N ILE A 138 20.06 21.20 26.27
CA ILE A 138 19.50 20.14 25.42
C ILE A 138 20.41 19.90 24.21
N GLN A 139 20.84 20.97 23.53
CA GLN A 139 21.59 20.90 22.29
C GLN A 139 22.97 21.51 22.45
N THR A 140 24.01 20.72 22.21
CA THR A 140 25.36 21.26 22.05
C THR A 140 25.63 21.53 20.57
N TYR A 141 25.61 22.80 20.16
CA TYR A 141 25.75 23.18 18.75
C TYR A 141 27.10 22.80 18.14
N SER A 142 28.19 22.86 18.92
CA SER A 142 29.54 22.52 18.45
C SER A 142 29.73 21.03 18.11
N THR A 143 29.00 20.13 18.77
CA THR A 143 29.10 18.67 18.57
C THR A 143 27.90 18.09 17.82
N LYS A 144 26.89 18.93 17.52
CA LYS A 144 25.60 18.54 16.95
C LYS A 144 24.87 17.45 17.75
N ALA A 145 25.18 17.29 19.03
CA ALA A 145 24.54 16.30 19.89
C ALA A 145 23.29 16.86 20.57
N THR A 146 22.19 16.11 20.53
CA THR A 146 20.91 16.40 21.19
C THR A 146 20.68 15.43 22.34
N ASP A 147 20.37 15.94 23.54
CA ASP A 147 19.83 15.11 24.63
C ASP A 147 18.34 14.85 24.38
N VAL A 148 18.05 13.74 23.70
CA VAL A 148 16.70 13.35 23.26
C VAL A 148 15.71 13.18 24.41
N VAL A 149 16.17 12.75 25.58
CA VAL A 149 15.32 12.53 26.76
C VAL A 149 14.92 13.88 27.35
N LYS A 150 15.89 14.77 27.54
CA LYS A 150 15.62 16.13 28.02
C LYS A 150 14.71 16.89 27.05
N TYR A 151 14.93 16.72 25.76
CA TYR A 151 14.11 17.41 24.76
C TYR A 151 12.67 16.90 24.70
N GLY A 152 12.46 15.58 24.77
CA GLY A 152 11.12 15.00 24.87
C GLY A 152 10.34 15.54 26.08
N LYS A 153 10.99 15.70 27.23
CA LYS A 153 10.40 16.33 28.42
C LYS A 153 10.07 17.80 28.21
N PHE A 154 10.96 18.55 27.58
CA PHE A 154 10.73 19.96 27.25
C PHE A 154 9.50 20.17 26.36
N LEU A 155 9.31 19.30 25.36
CA LEU A 155 8.12 19.31 24.50
C LEU A 155 6.87 18.84 25.26
N ALA A 156 6.99 17.89 26.18
CA ALA A 156 5.88 17.45 27.02
C ALA A 156 5.39 18.59 27.94
N ASP A 157 6.32 19.34 28.54
CA ASP A 157 6.01 20.52 29.36
C ASP A 157 5.27 21.59 28.55
N TYR A 158 5.68 21.81 27.29
CA TYR A 158 5.00 22.73 26.37
C TYR A 158 3.55 22.29 26.09
N CYS A 159 3.36 21.03 25.72
CA CYS A 159 2.03 20.49 25.40
C CYS A 159 1.10 20.51 26.64
N GLU A 160 1.63 20.16 27.80
CA GLU A 160 0.91 20.23 29.08
C GLU A 160 0.49 21.66 29.40
N TYR A 161 1.41 22.64 29.32
CA TYR A 161 1.10 24.03 29.60
C TYR A 161 0.00 24.56 28.67
N MET A 162 0.12 24.31 27.36
CA MET A 162 -0.89 24.74 26.38
C MET A 162 -2.26 24.11 26.61
N SER A 163 -2.29 22.82 26.99
CA SER A 163 -3.52 22.13 27.40
C SER A 163 -4.16 22.79 28.62
N GLN A 164 -3.38 23.12 29.66
CA GLN A 164 -3.86 23.82 30.86
C GLN A 164 -4.41 25.22 30.57
N GLN A 165 -3.93 25.88 29.51
CA GLN A 165 -4.47 27.17 29.05
C GLN A 165 -5.73 27.06 28.16
N GLY A 166 -6.25 25.84 27.95
CA GLY A 166 -7.43 25.59 27.11
C GLY A 166 -7.16 25.60 25.61
N VAL A 167 -5.89 25.62 25.21
CA VAL A 167 -5.44 25.68 23.80
C VAL A 167 -4.48 24.53 23.48
N PRO A 168 -4.91 23.26 23.66
CA PRO A 168 -4.04 22.10 23.50
C PRO A 168 -3.45 22.02 22.09
N ILE A 169 -2.19 21.58 22.03
CA ILE A 169 -1.48 21.31 20.78
C ILE A 169 -2.02 20.01 20.19
N SER A 170 -2.50 20.10 18.96
CA SER A 170 -3.14 18.97 18.25
C SER A 170 -2.19 18.29 17.28
N ILE A 171 -1.26 19.04 16.71
CA ILE A 171 -0.22 18.57 15.79
C ILE A 171 1.12 19.15 16.31
N LEU A 172 2.20 18.38 16.27
CA LEU A 172 3.51 18.81 16.75
C LEU A 172 4.63 18.36 15.80
N SER A 173 5.57 19.26 15.53
CA SER A 173 6.85 18.94 14.91
C SER A 173 7.97 18.94 15.95
N THR A 174 8.83 17.92 15.94
CA THR A 174 9.95 17.81 16.90
C THR A 174 11.06 18.83 16.66
N ALA A 175 11.08 19.46 15.48
CA ALA A 175 12.00 20.54 15.15
C ALA A 175 11.42 21.36 13.98
N LYS A 176 12.22 22.29 13.44
CA LYS A 176 11.89 23.07 12.24
C LYS A 176 13.13 23.13 11.34
N GLU A 177 13.07 22.61 10.12
CA GLU A 177 14.12 22.69 9.08
C GLU A 177 15.51 22.15 9.44
N TRP A 178 15.62 21.37 10.52
CA TRP A 178 16.90 21.09 11.19
C TRP A 178 17.28 19.60 11.20
N MET A 179 17.38 19.02 10.00
CA MET A 179 17.76 17.62 9.81
C MET A 179 19.11 17.24 10.45
N TRP A 180 20.06 18.17 10.57
CA TRP A 180 21.42 17.83 11.03
C TRP A 180 21.56 17.67 12.55
N HIS A 181 20.63 18.23 13.32
CA HIS A 181 20.63 18.15 14.78
C HIS A 181 19.55 17.19 15.25
N VAL A 182 18.35 17.25 14.63
CA VAL A 182 17.28 16.31 14.88
C VAL A 182 17.11 15.43 13.64
N ARG A 183 17.92 14.37 13.55
CA ARG A 183 17.77 13.36 12.48
C ARG A 183 16.60 12.44 12.81
N ALA A 184 16.24 11.55 11.89
CA ALA A 184 15.13 10.61 12.09
C ALA A 184 15.35 9.71 13.33
N SER A 185 16.61 9.36 13.65
CA SER A 185 16.96 8.61 14.86
C SER A 185 16.71 9.39 16.15
N GLU A 186 17.13 10.66 16.20
CA GLU A 186 16.87 11.51 17.38
C GLU A 186 15.37 11.78 17.52
N ALA A 187 14.68 12.09 16.42
CA ALA A 187 13.24 12.34 16.43
C ALA A 187 12.45 11.15 16.99
N LYS A 188 12.80 9.92 16.61
CA LYS A 188 12.22 8.69 17.18
C LYS A 188 12.29 8.69 18.71
N ASP A 189 13.47 8.92 19.28
CA ASP A 189 13.69 8.86 20.73
C ASP A 189 13.06 10.04 21.47
N ILE A 190 13.05 11.22 20.84
CA ILE A 190 12.33 12.41 21.32
C ILE A 190 10.83 12.13 21.40
N ILE A 191 10.22 11.60 20.34
CA ILE A 191 8.78 11.30 20.26
C ILE A 191 8.40 10.24 21.30
N ASN A 192 9.19 9.17 21.43
CA ASN A 192 8.95 8.13 22.43
C ASN A 192 9.01 8.70 23.86
N THR A 193 9.99 9.55 24.15
CA THR A 193 10.08 10.23 25.45
C THR A 193 8.90 11.16 25.68
N LEU A 194 8.57 12.00 24.70
CA LEU A 194 7.42 12.90 24.73
C LEU A 194 6.13 12.14 25.05
N TYR A 195 5.83 11.08 24.32
CA TYR A 195 4.60 10.30 24.51
C TYR A 195 4.56 9.58 25.85
N THR A 196 5.69 9.07 26.32
CA THR A 196 5.80 8.48 27.67
C THR A 196 5.48 9.51 28.76
N GLU A 197 6.03 10.71 28.64
CA GLU A 197 5.78 11.82 29.57
C GLU A 197 4.33 12.30 29.51
N LEU A 198 3.74 12.44 28.32
CA LEU A 198 2.34 12.84 28.16
C LEU A 198 1.37 11.80 28.73
N ASP A 199 1.62 10.50 28.51
CA ASP A 199 0.83 9.41 29.11
C ASP A 199 0.88 9.47 30.64
N ALA A 200 2.08 9.65 31.21
CA ALA A 200 2.25 9.75 32.66
C ALA A 200 1.52 10.96 33.28
N ARG A 201 1.35 12.03 32.51
CA ARG A 201 0.68 13.27 32.93
C ARG A 201 -0.81 13.32 32.57
N GLY A 202 -1.32 12.33 31.82
CA GLY A 202 -2.70 12.31 31.34
C GLY A 202 -3.02 13.42 30.33
N ILE A 203 -2.03 13.85 29.55
CA ILE A 203 -2.19 14.88 28.51
C ILE A 203 -2.38 14.19 27.15
N GLN A 204 -3.34 14.68 26.36
CA GLN A 204 -3.60 14.15 25.02
C GLN A 204 -2.36 14.28 24.13
N LYS A 205 -1.98 13.18 23.47
CA LYS A 205 -0.87 13.16 22.51
C LYS A 205 -1.21 13.97 21.27
N PRO A 206 -0.34 14.89 20.82
CA PRO A 206 -0.49 15.50 19.51
C PRO A 206 -0.18 14.49 18.41
N LEU A 207 -0.80 14.66 17.24
CA LEU A 207 -0.35 14.03 16.00
C LEU A 207 1.04 14.56 15.65
N ILE A 208 1.90 13.72 15.08
CA ILE A 208 3.26 14.12 14.73
C ILE A 208 3.33 14.41 13.24
N SER A 209 3.70 15.65 12.92
CA SER A 209 4.26 15.95 11.60
C SER A 209 5.77 15.98 11.72
N ASP A 210 6.48 15.69 10.63
CA ASP A 210 7.93 15.89 10.63
C ASP A 210 8.32 17.36 10.85
N GLN A 211 9.61 17.64 10.78
CA GLN A 211 10.15 18.96 11.07
C GLN A 211 9.95 20.01 9.96
N GLY A 212 9.37 19.68 8.79
CA GLY A 212 9.30 20.61 7.65
C GLY A 212 10.68 21.01 7.15
N PHE A 213 11.10 20.51 6.01
CA PHE A 213 12.50 20.66 5.54
C PHE A 213 12.71 21.92 4.72
N TRP A 214 13.91 22.51 4.83
CA TRP A 214 14.31 23.67 4.04
C TRP A 214 14.20 23.41 2.53
N SER A 215 14.57 22.20 2.10
CA SER A 215 14.46 21.75 0.72
C SER A 215 13.89 20.35 0.60
N ILE A 216 13.35 20.05 -0.57
CA ILE A 216 12.69 18.79 -0.89
C ILE A 216 13.69 17.63 -0.83
N SER A 217 14.92 17.81 -1.33
CA SER A 217 15.98 16.80 -1.22
C SER A 217 16.34 16.46 0.23
N GLN A 218 16.30 17.45 1.13
CA GLN A 218 16.48 17.19 2.55
C GLN A 218 15.33 16.37 3.12
N GLY A 219 14.08 16.70 2.74
CA GLY A 219 12.91 15.90 3.11
C GLY A 219 12.95 14.47 2.58
N ILE A 220 13.31 14.27 1.32
CA ILE A 220 13.50 12.93 0.73
C ILE A 220 14.53 12.13 1.52
N THR A 221 15.67 12.77 1.87
CA THR A 221 16.71 12.13 2.70
C THR A 221 16.17 11.74 4.06
N TYR A 222 15.37 12.61 4.70
CA TYR A 222 14.77 12.29 5.99
C TYR A 222 13.75 11.16 5.90
N LEU A 223 12.87 11.17 4.89
CA LEU A 223 11.88 10.10 4.67
C LEU A 223 12.56 8.76 4.36
N ASN A 224 13.69 8.75 3.63
CA ASN A 224 14.54 7.55 3.51
C ASN A 224 14.98 7.04 4.88
N ASN A 225 15.50 7.92 5.75
CA ASN A 225 15.93 7.52 7.08
C ASN A 225 14.77 7.03 7.97
N VAL A 226 13.57 7.62 7.84
CA VAL A 226 12.36 7.14 8.54
C VAL A 226 11.98 5.73 8.10
N GLU A 227 12.06 5.47 6.79
CA GLU A 227 11.85 4.15 6.21
C GLU A 227 12.88 3.13 6.72
N ASP A 228 14.17 3.47 6.60
CA ASP A 228 15.29 2.61 7.00
C ASP A 228 15.27 2.27 8.51
N LEU A 229 14.83 3.22 9.34
CA LEU A 229 14.68 3.03 10.79
C LEU A 229 13.38 2.30 11.17
N GLY A 230 12.45 2.11 10.24
CA GLY A 230 11.13 1.53 10.50
C GLY A 230 10.27 2.37 11.45
N THR A 231 10.39 3.70 11.39
CA THR A 231 9.73 4.63 12.35
C THR A 231 8.52 5.35 11.77
N LYS A 232 8.02 4.95 10.59
CA LYS A 232 6.89 5.60 9.90
C LYS A 232 5.62 5.71 10.75
N ASP A 233 5.39 4.78 11.67
CA ASP A 233 4.19 4.75 12.52
C ASP A 233 4.24 5.79 13.66
N LEU A 234 5.38 6.46 13.85
CA LEU A 234 5.50 7.61 14.76
C LEU A 234 5.00 8.92 14.14
N TYR A 235 4.78 8.96 12.82
CA TYR A 235 4.37 10.15 12.08
C TYR A 235 2.95 9.99 11.57
N ASP A 236 2.18 11.07 11.59
CA ASP A 236 0.84 11.17 11.00
C ASP A 236 0.87 11.86 9.64
N SER A 237 1.89 12.69 9.41
CA SER A 237 2.12 13.41 8.15
C SER A 237 3.57 13.82 7.96
N PHE A 238 3.90 14.21 6.74
CA PHE A 238 5.19 14.79 6.39
C PHE A 238 5.01 16.17 5.76
N CYS A 239 6.01 17.03 5.92
CA CYS A 239 6.03 18.39 5.41
C CYS A 239 7.36 18.70 4.73
N SER A 240 7.34 19.56 3.71
CA SER A 240 8.57 20.12 3.14
C SER A 240 8.31 21.51 2.59
N HIS A 241 9.38 22.29 2.54
CA HIS A 241 9.46 23.54 1.78
C HIS A 241 10.39 23.34 0.57
N ASN A 242 10.48 24.37 -0.27
CA ASN A 242 11.36 24.39 -1.43
C ASN A 242 12.21 25.66 -1.51
N TYR A 243 12.90 26.02 -0.42
CA TYR A 243 13.72 27.23 -0.38
C TYR A 243 14.98 27.17 -1.25
N ASP A 244 15.40 25.96 -1.66
CA ASP A 244 16.48 25.76 -2.63
C ASP A 244 16.02 25.90 -4.10
N ASN A 245 14.74 26.22 -4.34
CA ASN A 245 14.12 26.33 -5.67
C ASN A 245 14.37 25.09 -6.54
N GLU A 246 14.20 23.92 -5.94
CA GLU A 246 14.33 22.65 -6.65
C GLU A 246 13.19 22.49 -7.65
N ALA A 247 13.47 21.73 -8.70
CA ALA A 247 12.57 21.62 -9.85
C ALA A 247 11.27 20.88 -9.49
N PRO A 248 10.14 21.16 -10.18
CA PRO A 248 8.81 20.64 -9.82
C PRO A 248 8.73 19.11 -9.71
N GLU A 249 9.53 18.36 -10.47
CA GLU A 249 9.61 16.91 -10.39
C GLU A 249 10.03 16.39 -9.00
N LYS A 250 10.72 17.21 -8.20
CA LYS A 250 11.07 16.85 -6.81
C LYS A 250 9.86 16.78 -5.90
N TRP A 251 8.84 17.61 -6.14
CA TRP A 251 7.56 17.50 -5.43
C TRP A 251 6.90 16.15 -5.71
N VAL A 252 6.92 15.68 -6.96
CA VAL A 252 6.41 14.36 -7.33
C VAL A 252 7.18 13.26 -6.57
N GLU A 253 8.52 13.35 -6.53
CA GLU A 253 9.37 12.37 -5.84
C GLU A 253 9.08 12.29 -4.33
N ILE A 254 9.07 13.43 -3.62
CA ILE A 254 8.84 13.43 -2.16
C ILE A 254 7.41 13.01 -1.81
N ILE A 255 6.41 13.42 -2.61
CA ILE A 255 5.01 13.07 -2.37
C ILE A 255 4.81 11.57 -2.60
N GLN A 256 5.35 11.00 -3.68
CA GLN A 256 5.30 9.55 -3.92
C GLN A 256 5.96 8.77 -2.78
N LYS A 257 7.08 9.27 -2.24
CA LYS A 257 7.73 8.67 -1.08
C LYS A 257 6.88 8.75 0.19
N SER A 258 6.27 9.91 0.47
CA SER A 258 5.33 10.09 1.58
C SER A 258 4.12 9.13 1.46
N VAL A 259 3.55 9.02 0.27
CA VAL A 259 2.45 8.10 -0.05
C VAL A 259 2.89 6.63 0.12
N ALA A 260 4.11 6.25 -0.28
CA ALA A 260 4.64 4.91 -0.05
C ALA A 260 4.81 4.58 1.44
N LEU A 261 5.05 5.58 2.29
CA LEU A 261 5.02 5.46 3.75
C LEU A 261 3.60 5.45 4.33
N GLY A 262 2.58 5.66 3.50
CA GLY A 262 1.16 5.68 3.86
C GLY A 262 0.73 6.95 4.58
N LYS A 263 1.39 8.09 4.31
CA LYS A 263 1.13 9.37 4.98
C LYS A 263 0.84 10.47 3.96
N PRO A 264 0.01 11.48 4.31
CA PRO A 264 -0.16 12.66 3.49
C PRO A 264 1.08 13.56 3.54
N MET A 265 1.25 14.34 2.48
CA MET A 265 2.30 15.34 2.36
C MET A 265 1.69 16.74 2.33
N TYR A 266 2.27 17.65 3.11
CA TYR A 266 1.85 19.04 3.18
C TYR A 266 3.01 19.99 2.88
N ASP A 267 2.65 21.23 2.55
CA ASP A 267 3.57 22.36 2.55
C ASP A 267 3.18 23.28 3.70
N ASP A 268 3.93 23.23 4.80
CA ASP A 268 3.61 23.99 6.00
C ASP A 268 4.13 25.45 5.96
N GLU A 269 4.71 25.92 4.86
CA GLU A 269 5.16 27.31 4.63
C GLU A 269 4.92 27.84 3.21
N THR A 270 3.67 27.81 2.76
CA THR A 270 3.32 28.44 1.49
C THR A 270 3.23 29.96 1.64
N SER A 271 3.59 30.70 0.59
CA SER A 271 3.51 32.16 0.65
C SER A 271 2.09 32.63 0.27
N THR A 272 1.77 33.85 0.70
CA THR A 272 0.52 34.52 0.32
C THR A 272 0.66 35.37 -0.95
N GLY A 273 1.79 35.23 -1.67
CA GLY A 273 2.21 36.13 -2.76
C GLY A 273 2.53 37.56 -2.30
N SER A 274 2.47 37.85 -1.00
CA SER A 274 2.49 39.22 -0.44
C SER A 274 3.71 39.54 0.43
N GLY A 275 4.50 38.54 0.86
CA GLY A 275 5.60 38.68 1.83
C GLY A 275 6.86 39.39 1.33
N SER A 276 7.13 40.65 1.74
CA SER A 276 8.44 41.35 1.56
C SER A 276 8.43 42.76 2.21
N PRO A 277 9.59 43.45 2.26
CA PRO A 277 9.76 44.81 2.80
C PRO A 277 9.11 45.93 1.97
N THR A 278 7.88 45.74 1.49
CA THR A 278 7.11 46.77 0.76
C THR A 278 6.25 47.64 1.70
N TYR A 279 6.33 47.44 3.02
CA TYR A 279 5.75 48.30 4.07
C TYR A 279 4.29 48.75 3.80
N GLY A 280 3.44 47.80 3.46
CA GLY A 280 2.02 47.99 3.19
C GLY A 280 1.66 48.34 1.75
N VAL A 281 2.64 48.56 0.85
CA VAL A 281 2.33 48.77 -0.58
C VAL A 281 1.82 47.47 -1.21
N GLU A 282 0.79 47.59 -2.03
CA GLU A 282 0.22 46.47 -2.79
C GLU A 282 1.24 45.88 -3.77
N ARG A 283 1.14 44.57 -3.96
CA ARG A 283 2.02 43.84 -4.85
C ARG A 283 1.45 43.76 -6.25
N GLU A 284 2.34 43.87 -7.23
CA GLU A 284 2.06 43.55 -8.62
C GLU A 284 1.59 42.10 -8.75
N MET A 285 0.57 41.88 -9.59
CA MET A 285 -0.14 40.62 -9.75
C MET A 285 0.76 39.43 -10.07
N TYR A 286 1.88 39.64 -10.77
CA TYR A 286 2.80 38.55 -11.12
C TYR A 286 3.32 37.81 -9.87
N LYS A 287 3.44 38.47 -8.71
CA LYS A 287 3.85 37.80 -7.47
C LYS A 287 2.81 36.84 -6.92
N GLN A 288 1.53 37.13 -7.11
CA GLN A 288 0.46 36.19 -6.77
C GLN A 288 0.33 35.09 -7.84
N ILE A 289 0.57 35.42 -9.11
CA ILE A 289 0.59 34.44 -10.20
C ILE A 289 1.70 33.40 -9.97
N ASP A 290 2.94 33.83 -9.74
CA ASP A 290 4.09 32.95 -9.48
C ASP A 290 3.75 31.93 -8.38
N GLU A 291 3.24 32.42 -7.24
CA GLU A 291 2.85 31.58 -6.10
C GLU A 291 1.77 30.54 -6.47
N TYR A 292 0.75 30.92 -7.25
CA TYR A 292 -0.33 30.00 -7.61
C TYR A 292 0.05 29.05 -8.74
N ILE A 293 1.06 29.36 -9.56
CA ILE A 293 1.66 28.39 -10.48
C ILE A 293 2.36 27.30 -9.67
N GLU A 294 3.16 27.69 -8.68
CA GLU A 294 3.81 26.72 -7.79
C GLU A 294 2.78 25.85 -7.04
N LYS A 295 1.66 26.43 -6.59
CA LYS A 295 0.54 25.66 -6.02
C LYS A 295 -0.04 24.68 -7.05
N ALA A 296 -0.22 25.09 -8.30
CA ALA A 296 -0.75 24.21 -9.34
C ALA A 296 0.12 22.96 -9.51
N GLU A 297 1.44 23.14 -9.58
CA GLU A 297 2.42 22.06 -9.67
C GLU A 297 2.38 21.14 -8.45
N ARG A 298 2.32 21.69 -7.24
CA ARG A 298 2.30 20.92 -5.99
C ARG A 298 1.02 20.09 -5.84
N TYR A 299 -0.14 20.68 -6.10
CA TYR A 299 -1.42 19.95 -6.05
C TYR A 299 -1.51 18.90 -7.17
N GLU A 300 -0.99 19.17 -8.36
CA GLU A 300 -0.88 18.16 -9.43
C GLU A 300 0.03 16.99 -9.03
N ALA A 301 1.12 17.28 -8.30
CA ALA A 301 2.04 16.27 -7.77
C ALA A 301 1.46 15.42 -6.63
N GLY A 302 0.32 15.82 -6.03
CA GLY A 302 -0.37 15.06 -4.99
C GLY A 302 -0.38 15.68 -3.59
N LEU A 303 -0.06 16.97 -3.44
CA LEU A 303 -0.06 17.66 -2.16
C LEU A 303 -1.47 17.63 -1.53
N SER A 304 -1.57 17.27 -0.25
CA SER A 304 -2.84 17.10 0.47
C SER A 304 -3.26 18.34 1.27
N GLY A 305 -2.49 19.41 1.22
CA GLY A 305 -2.78 20.61 2.00
C GLY A 305 -1.60 21.55 2.17
N GLU A 306 -1.88 22.72 2.74
CA GLU A 306 -0.90 23.78 2.95
C GLU A 306 -1.18 24.65 4.18
N VAL A 307 -0.13 25.26 4.72
CA VAL A 307 -0.23 26.32 5.74
C VAL A 307 0.40 27.60 5.19
N TYR A 308 -0.36 28.69 5.19
CA TYR A 308 0.12 29.99 4.72
C TYR A 308 1.05 30.63 5.74
N PHE A 309 2.30 30.84 5.36
CA PHE A 309 3.34 31.45 6.19
C PHE A 309 3.05 32.93 6.48
N GLU A 310 3.03 33.29 7.75
CA GLU A 310 2.79 34.63 8.28
C GLU A 310 1.66 35.39 7.56
N ILE A 311 0.41 34.99 7.79
CA ILE A 311 -0.76 35.62 7.14
C ILE A 311 -0.92 37.12 7.47
N TRP A 312 -0.27 37.60 8.52
CA TRP A 312 -0.20 39.00 8.92
C TRP A 312 1.22 39.44 9.28
N SER A 313 1.47 40.76 9.25
CA SER A 313 2.77 41.36 9.58
C SER A 313 3.29 40.94 10.97
N ARG A 314 4.61 40.75 11.11
CA ARG A 314 5.27 40.47 12.40
C ARG A 314 5.39 41.68 13.33
N GLY A 315 4.82 42.81 12.95
CA GLY A 315 4.81 44.01 13.76
C GLY A 315 4.21 45.20 13.02
N ILE A 316 4.11 46.31 13.74
CA ILE A 316 3.67 47.59 13.19
C ILE A 316 4.72 48.11 12.20
N ASP A 317 4.29 48.50 11.01
CA ASP A 317 5.12 48.95 9.89
C ASP A 317 6.25 47.99 9.50
N LYS A 318 6.01 46.69 9.64
CA LYS A 318 6.95 45.64 9.21
C LYS A 318 6.65 45.18 7.78
N GLU A 319 7.14 44.01 7.39
CA GLU A 319 6.91 43.46 6.06
C GLU A 319 5.42 43.44 5.68
N THR A 320 5.16 43.70 4.40
CA THR A 320 3.84 43.49 3.81
C THR A 320 3.52 42.00 3.87
N ARG A 321 2.32 41.66 4.34
CA ARG A 321 1.70 40.33 4.31
C ARG A 321 0.27 40.47 3.79
N ALA A 322 -0.49 39.38 3.71
CA ALA A 322 -1.89 39.43 3.30
C ALA A 322 -2.72 40.39 4.17
N ILE A 323 -2.40 40.47 5.46
CA ILE A 323 -2.93 41.46 6.40
C ILE A 323 -1.78 42.32 6.94
N TYR A 324 -1.87 43.63 6.74
CA TYR A 324 -0.81 44.59 7.11
C TYR A 324 -1.18 45.42 8.34
N PHE A 325 -0.21 45.68 9.21
CA PHE A 325 -0.37 46.51 10.40
C PHE A 325 0.33 47.87 10.24
N PRO A 326 -0.39 48.95 9.88
CA PRO A 326 0.21 50.28 9.78
C PRO A 326 0.39 50.94 11.16
N SER A 327 1.39 51.81 11.32
CA SER A 327 1.45 52.71 12.50
C SER A 327 0.36 53.79 12.48
N SER A 328 -0.20 54.08 11.31
CA SER A 328 -1.18 55.13 11.11
C SER A 328 -2.60 54.78 11.57
N GLY A 329 -2.85 53.55 12.04
CA GLY A 329 -4.16 53.15 12.53
C GLY A 329 -4.44 51.65 12.44
N GLU A 330 -5.64 51.30 12.01
CA GLU A 330 -6.14 49.92 11.97
C GLU A 330 -5.43 49.07 10.90
N GLY A 331 -5.21 47.80 11.22
CA GLY A 331 -4.73 46.80 10.27
C GLY A 331 -5.71 46.64 9.11
N ARG A 332 -5.19 46.32 7.92
CA ARG A 332 -5.97 46.23 6.69
C ARG A 332 -5.61 45.01 5.85
N ARG A 333 -6.59 44.55 5.08
CA ARG A 333 -6.47 43.44 4.13
C ARG A 333 -5.89 43.94 2.82
N LEU A 334 -4.99 43.17 2.22
CA LEU A 334 -4.45 43.40 0.89
C LEU A 334 -5.02 42.41 -0.12
N ARG A 335 -4.72 42.59 -1.40
CA ARG A 335 -5.17 41.69 -2.47
C ARG A 335 -4.91 40.21 -2.18
N GLY A 336 -3.72 39.89 -1.64
CA GLY A 336 -3.36 38.51 -1.26
C GLY A 336 -4.31 37.89 -0.23
N TYR A 337 -4.90 38.67 0.67
CA TYR A 337 -5.91 38.17 1.61
C TYR A 337 -7.16 37.66 0.90
N TYR A 338 -7.68 38.42 -0.08
CA TYR A 338 -8.92 38.05 -0.75
C TYR A 338 -8.74 36.83 -1.65
N MET A 339 -7.59 36.71 -2.31
CA MET A 339 -7.24 35.50 -3.06
C MET A 339 -7.06 34.28 -2.15
N MET A 340 -6.32 34.43 -1.05
CA MET A 340 -6.14 33.38 -0.03
C MET A 340 -7.48 32.93 0.55
N LYS A 341 -8.38 33.87 0.88
CA LYS A 341 -9.75 33.60 1.36
C LYS A 341 -10.56 32.86 0.30
N GLN A 342 -10.56 33.32 -0.95
CA GLN A 342 -11.30 32.68 -2.03
C GLN A 342 -10.80 31.25 -2.27
N PHE A 343 -9.47 31.04 -2.25
CA PHE A 343 -8.88 29.73 -2.47
C PHE A 343 -9.21 28.79 -1.31
N SER A 344 -8.80 29.15 -0.09
CA SER A 344 -8.93 28.30 1.11
C SER A 344 -10.38 27.88 1.40
N ASN A 345 -11.35 28.78 1.23
CA ASN A 345 -12.77 28.48 1.50
C ASN A 345 -13.40 27.49 0.51
N ASN A 346 -12.72 27.20 -0.60
CA ASN A 346 -13.24 26.38 -1.68
C ASN A 346 -12.41 25.12 -1.94
N ILE A 347 -11.46 24.78 -1.06
CA ILE A 347 -10.61 23.58 -1.25
C ILE A 347 -10.59 22.64 -0.05
N LEU A 348 -10.79 23.13 1.19
CA LEU A 348 -10.78 22.24 2.35
C LEU A 348 -11.88 21.16 2.25
N ASN A 349 -11.50 19.90 2.45
CA ASN A 349 -12.30 18.69 2.25
C ASN A 349 -12.81 18.49 0.82
N HIS A 350 -12.22 19.15 -0.17
CA HIS A 350 -12.46 18.86 -1.58
C HIS A 350 -11.43 17.84 -2.06
N THR A 351 -11.74 17.15 -3.15
CA THR A 351 -10.81 16.26 -3.84
C THR A 351 -10.21 17.01 -5.01
N TYR A 352 -8.89 16.94 -5.17
CA TYR A 352 -8.23 17.44 -6.38
C TYR A 352 -8.65 16.59 -7.58
N ILE A 353 -9.00 17.23 -8.69
CA ILE A 353 -9.32 16.59 -9.97
C ILE A 353 -8.46 17.21 -11.07
N THR A 354 -8.12 16.44 -12.10
CA THR A 354 -7.19 16.90 -13.14
C THR A 354 -7.89 17.77 -14.18
N SER A 355 -7.16 18.70 -14.75
CA SER A 355 -7.58 19.48 -15.92
C SER A 355 -6.41 19.61 -16.90
N SER A 356 -6.73 19.72 -18.19
CA SER A 356 -5.74 19.85 -19.26
C SER A 356 -5.97 21.14 -20.03
N VAL A 357 -4.87 21.86 -20.30
CA VAL A 357 -4.85 23.06 -21.14
C VAL A 357 -4.33 22.68 -22.52
N ASN A 358 -5.08 23.02 -23.57
CA ASN A 358 -4.73 22.66 -24.94
C ASN A 358 -4.49 23.91 -25.79
N ALA A 359 -3.40 23.91 -26.56
CA ALA A 359 -3.02 24.95 -27.52
C ALA A 359 -2.90 26.38 -26.94
N VAL A 360 -2.71 26.51 -25.63
CA VAL A 360 -2.49 27.77 -24.92
C VAL A 360 -1.22 27.65 -24.09
N SER A 361 -0.34 28.63 -24.20
CA SER A 361 0.90 28.69 -23.42
C SER A 361 0.73 29.59 -22.19
N LYS A 362 1.48 29.31 -21.12
CA LYS A 362 1.51 30.09 -19.89
C LYS A 362 0.14 30.21 -19.18
N VAL A 363 -0.71 29.21 -19.37
CA VAL A 363 -1.96 29.07 -18.64
C VAL A 363 -1.92 27.77 -17.85
N TYR A 364 -2.20 27.88 -16.57
CA TYR A 364 -2.14 26.78 -15.61
C TYR A 364 -3.50 26.64 -14.93
N THR A 365 -3.79 25.45 -14.41
CA THR A 365 -5.10 25.16 -13.80
C THR A 365 -4.96 24.42 -12.49
N ILE A 366 -5.85 24.71 -11.54
CA ILE A 366 -6.01 23.95 -10.29
C ILE A 366 -7.49 23.67 -10.11
N THR A 367 -7.88 22.41 -10.03
CA THR A 367 -9.30 22.05 -10.00
C THR A 367 -9.62 21.17 -8.81
N PHE A 368 -10.68 21.55 -8.09
CA PHE A 368 -11.17 20.83 -6.93
C PHE A 368 -12.64 20.52 -7.09
N ARG A 369 -13.05 19.36 -6.58
CA ARG A 369 -14.45 18.92 -6.57
C ARG A 369 -14.86 18.48 -5.17
N LYS A 370 -16.07 18.86 -4.78
CA LYS A 370 -16.76 18.31 -3.62
C LYS A 370 -18.22 18.11 -3.98
N ASP A 371 -18.67 16.86 -3.92
CA ASP A 371 -20.01 16.47 -4.31
C ASP A 371 -20.31 16.93 -5.77
N ASP A 372 -21.31 17.79 -5.95
CA ASP A 372 -21.70 18.40 -7.23
C ASP A 372 -20.93 19.69 -7.54
N LYS A 373 -20.18 20.26 -6.60
CA LYS A 373 -19.51 21.55 -6.77
C LYS A 373 -18.09 21.40 -7.33
N ILE A 374 -17.80 22.12 -8.42
CA ILE A 374 -16.46 22.28 -9.00
C ILE A 374 -15.94 23.69 -8.73
N VAL A 375 -14.66 23.77 -8.40
CA VAL A 375 -13.89 25.00 -8.22
C VAL A 375 -12.66 24.89 -9.12
N LEU A 376 -12.67 25.65 -10.22
CA LEU A 376 -11.60 25.70 -11.20
C LEU A 376 -10.85 27.03 -11.09
N TRP A 377 -9.56 26.98 -10.81
CA TRP A 377 -8.66 28.11 -10.94
C TRP A 377 -7.95 28.06 -12.30
N VAL A 378 -7.94 29.20 -13.00
CA VAL A 378 -7.19 29.40 -14.24
C VAL A 378 -6.23 30.58 -14.03
N ILE A 379 -4.95 30.27 -14.05
CA ILE A 379 -3.85 31.21 -13.86
C ILE A 379 -3.26 31.55 -15.23
N ASN A 380 -3.30 32.82 -15.63
CA ASN A 380 -2.70 33.28 -16.87
C ASN A 380 -1.49 34.16 -16.57
N GLU A 381 -0.30 33.58 -16.71
CA GLU A 381 0.99 34.26 -16.57
C GLU A 381 1.33 35.10 -17.82
N GLY A 382 0.72 34.77 -18.96
CA GLY A 382 0.93 35.48 -20.21
C GLY A 382 0.20 36.82 -20.25
N THR A 383 0.72 37.77 -21.04
CA THR A 383 0.06 39.05 -21.32
C THR A 383 -1.12 38.94 -22.29
N SER A 384 -1.26 37.79 -22.96
CA SER A 384 -2.33 37.55 -23.94
C SER A 384 -3.64 37.23 -23.24
N GLU A 385 -4.73 37.77 -23.78
CA GLU A 385 -6.10 37.45 -23.38
C GLU A 385 -6.64 36.31 -24.22
N TYR A 386 -7.36 35.38 -23.58
CA TYR A 386 -7.93 34.20 -24.23
C TYR A 386 -9.44 34.15 -24.03
N THR A 387 -10.19 33.99 -25.12
CA THR A 387 -11.61 33.62 -25.08
C THR A 387 -11.72 32.21 -25.65
N MET A 388 -11.91 31.23 -24.77
CA MET A 388 -11.79 29.81 -25.12
C MET A 388 -12.80 28.97 -24.35
N PRO A 389 -13.28 27.85 -24.91
CA PRO A 389 -14.17 26.95 -24.20
C PRO A 389 -13.46 26.26 -23.01
N ILE A 390 -14.18 26.17 -21.90
CA ILE A 390 -13.89 25.29 -20.78
C ILE A 390 -14.98 24.21 -20.77
N THR A 391 -14.58 22.94 -20.89
CA THR A 391 -15.49 21.80 -21.09
C THR A 391 -15.27 20.73 -20.03
N MET A 392 -16.35 20.15 -19.52
CA MET A 392 -16.32 18.96 -18.66
C MET A 392 -16.41 17.70 -19.54
N ASP A 393 -15.67 16.65 -19.24
CA ASP A 393 -15.65 15.41 -20.03
C ASP A 393 -16.81 14.45 -19.74
N GLN A 394 -17.22 14.33 -18.48
CA GLN A 394 -18.23 13.38 -18.01
C GLN A 394 -19.26 14.02 -17.07
N SER A 395 -19.52 15.32 -17.23
CA SER A 395 -20.51 16.01 -16.40
C SER A 395 -21.15 17.19 -17.13
N THR A 396 -22.43 17.42 -16.86
CA THR A 396 -23.18 18.58 -17.34
C THR A 396 -23.16 19.66 -16.27
N ILE A 397 -22.95 20.92 -16.68
CA ILE A 397 -23.00 22.07 -15.78
C ILE A 397 -24.47 22.42 -15.51
N THR A 398 -24.86 22.44 -14.24
CA THR A 398 -26.25 22.62 -13.81
C THR A 398 -26.54 23.96 -13.15
N SER A 399 -25.51 24.77 -12.92
CA SER A 399 -25.65 26.13 -12.40
C SER A 399 -25.12 27.19 -13.37
N GLU A 400 -25.44 28.45 -13.09
CA GLU A 400 -24.63 29.55 -13.61
C GLU A 400 -23.19 29.42 -13.10
N VAL A 401 -22.21 29.77 -13.93
CA VAL A 401 -20.80 29.74 -13.55
C VAL A 401 -20.44 31.09 -12.92
N ALA A 402 -20.25 31.10 -11.60
CA ALA A 402 -19.80 32.29 -10.89
C ALA A 402 -18.28 32.45 -11.03
N THR A 403 -17.82 33.67 -11.29
CA THR A 403 -16.39 33.97 -11.43
C THR A 403 -15.95 35.06 -10.48
N HIS A 404 -14.78 34.86 -9.87
CA HIS A 404 -13.97 35.93 -9.28
C HIS A 404 -12.65 35.99 -10.03
N TYR A 405 -12.23 37.18 -10.47
CA TYR A 405 -10.95 37.35 -11.13
C TYR A 405 -10.20 38.58 -10.64
N TRP A 406 -8.87 38.51 -10.74
CA TRP A 406 -7.97 39.58 -10.37
C TRP A 406 -6.98 39.88 -11.49
N THR A 407 -6.72 41.17 -11.68
CA THR A 407 -5.58 41.71 -12.45
C THR A 407 -4.93 42.83 -11.64
N ASN A 408 -3.88 43.46 -12.16
CA ASN A 408 -3.35 44.67 -11.54
C ASN A 408 -4.36 45.81 -11.43
N ASN A 409 -5.37 45.85 -12.31
CA ASN A 409 -6.33 46.95 -12.43
C ASN A 409 -7.68 46.66 -11.75
N THR A 410 -7.89 45.47 -11.20
CA THR A 410 -9.12 45.16 -10.44
C THR A 410 -9.04 45.72 -9.01
N PRO A 411 -10.18 45.93 -8.33
CA PRO A 411 -10.22 46.11 -6.88
C PRO A 411 -9.44 45.00 -6.16
N ILE A 412 -9.00 45.27 -4.93
CA ILE A 412 -8.23 44.29 -4.14
C ILE A 412 -9.06 43.04 -3.81
N GLU A 413 -10.38 43.19 -3.68
CA GLU A 413 -11.36 42.11 -3.53
C GLU A 413 -11.51 41.26 -4.80
N GLY A 414 -11.01 41.73 -5.94
CA GLY A 414 -11.26 41.16 -7.25
C GLY A 414 -12.51 41.74 -7.91
N SER A 415 -12.84 41.22 -9.08
CA SER A 415 -14.06 41.55 -9.81
C SER A 415 -14.86 40.27 -10.06
N THR A 416 -16.18 40.40 -10.07
CA THR A 416 -17.08 39.27 -10.29
C THR A 416 -17.81 39.38 -11.62
N THR A 417 -18.10 38.22 -12.21
CA THR A 417 -18.94 38.08 -13.40
C THR A 417 -19.58 36.70 -13.40
N THR A 418 -20.48 36.45 -14.33
CA THR A 418 -21.11 35.15 -14.50
C THR A 418 -21.11 34.70 -15.95
N TYR A 419 -21.08 33.39 -16.16
CA TYR A 419 -21.20 32.78 -17.48
C TYR A 419 -22.33 31.76 -17.49
N THR A 420 -23.08 31.75 -18.59
CA THR A 420 -24.08 30.71 -18.85
C THR A 420 -23.39 29.54 -19.56
N ALA A 421 -23.53 28.34 -19.01
CA ALA A 421 -23.10 27.13 -19.67
C ALA A 421 -24.10 26.66 -20.74
N SER A 422 -23.61 25.99 -21.76
CA SER A 422 -24.38 25.26 -22.76
C SER A 422 -24.02 23.78 -22.63
N GLY A 423 -24.79 23.04 -21.84
CA GLY A 423 -24.48 21.65 -21.51
C GLY A 423 -23.26 21.54 -20.60
N ASN A 424 -22.21 20.86 -21.07
CA ASN A 424 -20.95 20.66 -20.36
C ASN A 424 -19.89 21.74 -20.62
N THR A 425 -20.20 22.78 -21.42
CA THR A 425 -19.23 23.80 -21.83
C THR A 425 -19.69 25.21 -21.46
N PHE A 426 -18.76 26.06 -21.03
CA PHE A 426 -18.92 27.51 -21.00
C PHE A 426 -17.69 28.19 -21.63
N ILE A 427 -17.84 29.44 -22.08
CA ILE A 427 -16.78 30.16 -22.81
C ILE A 427 -16.46 31.47 -22.07
N PRO A 428 -15.49 31.45 -21.14
CA PRO A 428 -15.06 32.66 -20.47
C PRO A 428 -14.01 33.46 -21.27
N THR A 429 -13.76 34.67 -20.81
CA THR A 429 -12.59 35.47 -21.22
C THR A 429 -11.58 35.50 -20.07
N VAL A 430 -10.44 34.87 -20.27
CA VAL A 430 -9.31 34.83 -19.34
C VAL A 430 -8.35 35.98 -19.68
N LYS A 431 -8.29 37.00 -18.82
CA LYS A 431 -7.43 38.18 -19.03
C LYS A 431 -5.95 37.82 -18.99
N GLY A 432 -5.10 38.61 -19.66
CA GLY A 432 -3.64 38.50 -19.48
C GLY A 432 -3.23 38.91 -18.06
N GLU A 433 -2.16 38.31 -17.55
CA GLU A 433 -1.62 38.55 -16.20
C GLU A 433 -2.72 38.52 -15.14
N SER A 434 -3.46 37.41 -15.10
CA SER A 434 -4.67 37.30 -14.29
C SER A 434 -4.83 35.97 -13.56
N MET A 435 -5.63 36.04 -12.50
CA MET A 435 -6.07 34.91 -11.69
C MET A 435 -7.58 34.82 -11.78
N ASN A 436 -8.12 33.67 -12.16
CA ASN A 436 -9.56 33.48 -12.36
C ASN A 436 -10.02 32.25 -11.59
N CYS A 437 -11.06 32.40 -10.77
CA CYS A 437 -11.70 31.32 -10.03
C CYS A 437 -13.13 31.16 -10.54
N TYR A 438 -13.45 30.00 -11.09
CA TYR A 438 -14.77 29.60 -11.56
C TYR A 438 -15.38 28.61 -10.57
N ILE A 439 -16.62 28.88 -10.15
CA ILE A 439 -17.36 28.03 -9.21
C ILE A 439 -18.72 27.71 -9.83
N PHE A 440 -19.04 26.42 -9.94
CA PHE A 440 -20.27 25.95 -10.55
C PHE A 440 -20.62 24.55 -10.05
N ASN A 441 -21.88 24.17 -10.21
CA ASN A 441 -22.36 22.83 -9.92
C ASN A 441 -22.46 22.03 -11.21
N VAL A 442 -22.25 20.72 -11.08
CA VAL A 442 -22.38 19.75 -12.16
C VAL A 442 -23.26 18.59 -11.71
N THR A 443 -23.90 17.94 -12.66
CA THR A 443 -24.36 16.56 -12.50
C THR A 443 -23.45 15.69 -13.35
N GLU A 444 -22.96 14.60 -12.79
CA GLU A 444 -22.35 13.57 -13.62
C GLU A 444 -23.33 13.19 -14.71
N ASP A 445 -22.84 13.18 -15.94
CA ASP A 445 -23.68 12.80 -17.05
C ASP A 445 -24.18 11.38 -16.77
N ALA A 446 -25.47 11.13 -17.03
CA ALA A 446 -25.93 9.76 -17.11
C ALA A 446 -24.98 9.06 -18.06
N VAL A 447 -24.24 8.07 -17.54
CA VAL A 447 -23.33 7.27 -18.34
C VAL A 447 -24.10 6.91 -19.60
N ASP A 448 -23.62 7.33 -20.78
CA ASP A 448 -24.18 6.86 -22.04
C ASP A 448 -23.83 5.37 -22.07
N THR A 449 -24.74 4.57 -21.51
CA THR A 449 -24.53 3.16 -21.22
C THR A 449 -24.34 2.34 -22.49
N CYS A 450 -24.61 2.95 -23.65
CA CYS A 450 -24.42 2.35 -24.96
C CYS A 450 -23.14 2.81 -25.66
N ASN A 451 -22.33 3.71 -25.09
CA ASN A 451 -21.19 4.30 -25.80
C ASN A 451 -20.01 4.62 -24.89
N LEU A 452 -19.32 3.59 -24.41
CA LEU A 452 -18.02 3.75 -23.76
C LEU A 452 -16.98 2.77 -24.28
N SER A 453 -15.98 3.32 -24.97
CA SER A 453 -14.63 2.82 -24.81
C SER A 453 -14.25 2.95 -23.32
N GLN A 454 -14.21 1.81 -22.61
CA GLN A 454 -13.75 1.62 -21.22
C GLN A 454 -14.77 1.65 -20.04
N SER A 455 -16.02 1.21 -20.21
CA SER A 455 -16.77 0.65 -19.06
C SER A 455 -16.49 -0.85 -18.90
N SER A 456 -16.36 -1.31 -17.65
CA SER A 456 -16.23 -2.75 -17.33
C SER A 456 -17.55 -3.53 -17.46
N PHE A 457 -18.62 -2.88 -17.91
CA PHE A 457 -19.95 -3.42 -18.13
C PHE A 457 -20.50 -2.94 -19.48
N ILE A 458 -21.14 -3.84 -20.21
CA ILE A 458 -21.80 -3.63 -21.50
C ILE A 458 -23.29 -3.86 -21.24
N GLU A 459 -24.13 -2.82 -21.25
CA GLU A 459 -25.57 -3.02 -21.06
C GLU A 459 -26.14 -3.88 -22.19
N ALA A 460 -27.02 -4.81 -21.85
CA ALA A 460 -27.52 -5.78 -22.81
C ALA A 460 -28.47 -5.13 -23.80
N GLU A 461 -29.23 -4.10 -23.40
CA GLU A 461 -30.12 -3.34 -24.30
C GLU A 461 -29.38 -2.48 -25.33
N CYS A 462 -28.07 -2.31 -25.18
CA CYS A 462 -27.22 -1.50 -26.06
C CYS A 462 -26.63 -2.29 -27.23
N TYR A 463 -27.28 -3.35 -27.69
CA TYR A 463 -26.86 -4.10 -28.87
C TYR A 463 -26.94 -3.24 -30.14
N ASP A 464 -26.00 -3.44 -31.07
CA ASP A 464 -26.06 -2.80 -32.40
C ASP A 464 -27.05 -3.53 -33.32
N VAL A 465 -27.07 -4.85 -33.22
CA VAL A 465 -27.95 -5.73 -34.01
C VAL A 465 -28.38 -6.88 -33.12
N MET A 466 -29.63 -7.32 -33.23
CA MET A 466 -30.13 -8.49 -32.50
C MET A 466 -30.95 -9.41 -33.39
N LEU A 467 -31.22 -10.61 -32.88
CA LEU A 467 -32.26 -11.52 -33.37
C LEU A 467 -33.13 -11.99 -32.21
N GLY A 468 -34.46 -11.82 -32.36
CA GLY A 468 -35.48 -12.52 -31.57
C GLY A 468 -35.82 -11.95 -30.19
N VAL A 469 -35.04 -10.98 -29.69
CA VAL A 469 -35.22 -10.43 -28.34
C VAL A 469 -36.11 -9.18 -28.28
N GLU A 470 -36.59 -8.86 -27.08
CA GLU A 470 -37.25 -7.59 -26.74
C GLU A 470 -36.52 -6.88 -25.58
N THR A 471 -36.95 -5.67 -25.23
CA THR A 471 -36.47 -4.96 -24.03
C THR A 471 -37.64 -4.58 -23.12
N GLU A 472 -37.39 -4.56 -21.81
CA GLU A 472 -38.34 -4.12 -20.78
C GLU A 472 -37.63 -3.28 -19.70
N ALA A 473 -38.39 -2.62 -18.82
CA ALA A 473 -37.81 -1.87 -17.72
C ALA A 473 -37.20 -2.82 -16.66
N SER A 474 -35.98 -2.52 -16.23
CA SER A 474 -35.26 -3.30 -15.22
C SER A 474 -35.51 -2.75 -13.81
N SER A 475 -35.59 -3.62 -12.81
CA SER A 475 -35.62 -3.21 -11.40
C SER A 475 -34.27 -2.69 -10.87
N GLU A 476 -33.18 -2.88 -11.60
CA GLU A 476 -31.81 -2.48 -11.22
C GLU A 476 -31.23 -1.36 -12.09
N GLY A 477 -32.02 -0.71 -12.96
CA GLY A 477 -31.48 0.30 -13.87
C GLY A 477 -32.47 0.78 -14.92
N THR A 478 -31.97 1.01 -16.13
CA THR A 478 -32.73 1.53 -17.28
C THR A 478 -33.63 0.47 -17.90
N ALA A 479 -33.07 -0.50 -18.60
CA ALA A 479 -33.79 -1.57 -19.26
C ALA A 479 -33.04 -2.90 -19.09
N ASN A 480 -33.65 -4.00 -19.52
CA ASN A 480 -32.99 -5.28 -19.69
C ASN A 480 -33.49 -5.92 -20.99
N VAL A 481 -32.72 -6.87 -21.51
CA VAL A 481 -33.15 -7.74 -22.61
C VAL A 481 -34.04 -8.85 -22.05
N THR A 482 -35.16 -9.10 -22.73
CA THR A 482 -36.22 -10.05 -22.35
C THR A 482 -36.69 -10.83 -23.58
N ALA A 483 -37.66 -11.73 -23.39
CA ALA A 483 -38.21 -12.61 -24.42
C ALA A 483 -37.16 -13.49 -25.13
N ILE A 484 -36.04 -13.78 -24.47
CA ILE A 484 -34.93 -14.56 -25.03
C ILE A 484 -35.34 -16.02 -25.21
N GLU A 485 -35.25 -16.53 -26.44
CA GLU A 485 -35.45 -17.94 -26.80
C GLU A 485 -34.17 -18.61 -27.32
N ASN A 486 -34.21 -19.94 -27.47
CA ASN A 486 -33.07 -20.69 -27.99
C ASN A 486 -32.76 -20.32 -29.45
N GLY A 487 -31.54 -19.81 -29.70
CA GLY A 487 -31.04 -19.40 -31.00
C GLY A 487 -31.00 -17.89 -31.23
N ASP A 488 -31.55 -17.11 -30.30
CA ASP A 488 -31.49 -15.65 -30.30
C ASP A 488 -30.08 -15.15 -30.00
N TRP A 489 -29.78 -13.91 -30.38
CA TRP A 489 -28.46 -13.35 -30.14
C TRP A 489 -28.44 -11.82 -30.16
N LEU A 490 -27.40 -11.27 -29.54
CA LEU A 490 -27.05 -9.84 -29.55
C LEU A 490 -25.67 -9.66 -30.19
N LYS A 491 -25.52 -8.63 -31.01
CA LYS A 491 -24.25 -8.19 -31.61
C LYS A 491 -23.84 -6.84 -31.02
N PHE A 492 -22.56 -6.75 -30.70
CA PHE A 492 -21.87 -5.51 -30.35
C PHE A 492 -20.69 -5.31 -31.32
N GLU A 493 -20.65 -4.19 -32.03
CA GLU A 493 -19.67 -3.84 -33.05
C GLU A 493 -18.43 -3.19 -32.45
N ALA A 494 -17.26 -3.54 -33.00
CA ALA A 494 -15.99 -2.86 -32.73
C ALA A 494 -15.65 -2.63 -31.23
N ILE A 495 -15.93 -3.61 -30.37
CA ILE A 495 -15.59 -3.55 -28.95
C ILE A 495 -14.06 -3.60 -28.78
N ASP A 496 -13.48 -2.56 -28.19
CA ASP A 496 -12.04 -2.50 -27.87
C ASP A 496 -11.75 -3.18 -26.53
N LEU A 497 -11.09 -4.34 -26.59
CA LEU A 497 -10.72 -5.13 -25.42
C LEU A 497 -9.29 -4.86 -24.92
N GLY A 498 -8.59 -3.90 -25.52
CA GLY A 498 -7.22 -3.52 -25.15
C GLY A 498 -6.28 -4.72 -25.04
N ALA A 499 -5.59 -4.85 -23.90
CA ALA A 499 -4.62 -5.90 -23.62
C ALA A 499 -5.22 -7.31 -23.43
N GLY A 500 -6.55 -7.42 -23.31
CA GLY A 500 -7.32 -8.67 -23.38
C GLY A 500 -8.12 -9.05 -22.13
N ALA A 501 -9.32 -9.58 -22.33
CA ALA A 501 -10.21 -10.13 -21.31
C ALA A 501 -10.05 -11.65 -21.16
N THR A 502 -10.16 -12.17 -19.94
CA THR A 502 -10.03 -13.60 -19.61
C THR A 502 -11.22 -14.12 -18.79
N GLN A 503 -12.21 -13.28 -18.53
CA GLN A 503 -13.45 -13.65 -17.87
C GLN A 503 -14.63 -12.97 -18.55
N LEU A 504 -15.71 -13.72 -18.70
CA LEU A 504 -17.03 -13.25 -19.10
C LEU A 504 -17.95 -13.28 -17.88
N GLY A 505 -18.73 -12.23 -17.69
CA GLY A 505 -19.82 -12.16 -16.73
C GLY A 505 -21.11 -11.65 -17.36
N ALA A 506 -22.25 -11.99 -16.76
CA ALA A 506 -23.54 -11.43 -17.10
C ALA A 506 -24.42 -11.28 -15.84
N ARG A 507 -25.21 -10.21 -15.80
CA ARG A 507 -26.26 -10.00 -14.80
C ARG A 507 -27.58 -10.49 -15.38
N VAL A 508 -28.07 -11.58 -14.82
CA VAL A 508 -29.16 -12.37 -15.40
C VAL A 508 -30.26 -12.61 -14.37
N SER A 509 -31.46 -12.89 -14.85
CA SER A 509 -32.58 -13.31 -14.02
C SER A 509 -33.40 -14.37 -14.76
N SER A 510 -33.95 -15.33 -14.04
CA SER A 510 -34.73 -16.41 -14.66
C SER A 510 -35.77 -16.95 -13.69
N ASN A 511 -36.98 -17.21 -14.19
CA ASN A 511 -38.01 -17.97 -13.50
C ASN A 511 -38.16 -19.40 -14.06
N THR A 512 -37.33 -19.80 -15.01
CA THR A 512 -37.34 -21.13 -15.66
C THR A 512 -36.15 -21.96 -15.19
N THR A 513 -35.84 -23.08 -15.85
CA THR A 513 -34.58 -23.80 -15.60
C THR A 513 -33.34 -23.03 -16.08
N GLY A 514 -33.51 -21.91 -16.80
CA GLY A 514 -32.43 -21.13 -17.39
C GLY A 514 -31.91 -21.70 -18.71
N GLY A 515 -30.66 -21.43 -19.03
CA GLY A 515 -30.03 -21.76 -20.31
C GLY A 515 -28.54 -21.42 -20.31
N SER A 516 -28.00 -20.98 -21.43
CA SER A 516 -26.61 -20.54 -21.53
C SER A 516 -26.42 -19.38 -22.50
N ILE A 517 -25.41 -18.57 -22.22
CA ILE A 517 -24.94 -17.46 -23.05
C ILE A 517 -23.60 -17.86 -23.64
N GLU A 518 -23.52 -18.01 -24.95
CA GLU A 518 -22.29 -18.25 -25.69
C GLU A 518 -21.69 -16.93 -26.16
N LEU A 519 -20.44 -16.64 -25.78
CA LEU A 519 -19.67 -15.53 -26.36
C LEU A 519 -18.94 -16.01 -27.61
N ARG A 520 -19.23 -15.39 -28.75
CA ARG A 520 -18.63 -15.68 -30.06
C ARG A 520 -18.05 -14.42 -30.69
N THR A 521 -17.06 -14.57 -31.56
CA THR A 521 -16.52 -13.45 -32.36
C THR A 521 -16.97 -13.52 -33.81
N ASP A 522 -17.07 -12.34 -34.44
CA ASP A 522 -17.25 -12.12 -35.89
C ASP A 522 -18.62 -12.53 -36.46
N SER A 523 -19.27 -13.60 -35.97
CA SER A 523 -20.64 -13.97 -36.34
C SER A 523 -21.35 -14.81 -35.26
N PRO A 524 -22.69 -14.99 -35.31
CA PRO A 524 -23.42 -15.88 -34.39
C PRO A 524 -22.99 -17.35 -34.47
N THR A 525 -22.30 -17.76 -35.54
CA THR A 525 -21.73 -19.11 -35.72
C THR A 525 -20.20 -19.11 -35.73
N GLY A 526 -19.60 -17.98 -35.35
CA GLY A 526 -18.16 -17.77 -35.34
C GLY A 526 -17.46 -18.49 -34.20
N ASN A 527 -16.19 -18.14 -33.97
CA ASN A 527 -15.37 -18.82 -32.98
C ASN A 527 -15.98 -18.70 -31.58
N LEU A 528 -16.22 -19.83 -30.91
CA LEU A 528 -16.74 -19.86 -29.54
C LEU A 528 -15.62 -19.57 -28.56
N ILE A 529 -15.79 -18.50 -27.78
CA ILE A 529 -14.82 -18.05 -26.78
C ILE A 529 -15.15 -18.64 -25.41
N GLY A 530 -16.43 -18.69 -25.04
CA GLY A 530 -16.85 -19.31 -23.80
C GLY A 530 -18.36 -19.43 -23.69
N THR A 531 -18.80 -20.24 -22.73
CA THR A 531 -20.21 -20.51 -22.47
C THR A 531 -20.51 -20.26 -20.99
N LEU A 532 -21.44 -19.36 -20.72
CA LEU A 532 -21.86 -18.95 -19.39
C LEU A 532 -23.22 -19.56 -19.07
N ALA A 533 -23.29 -20.42 -18.05
CA ALA A 533 -24.54 -21.06 -17.63
C ALA A 533 -25.41 -20.10 -16.81
N VAL A 534 -26.71 -20.10 -17.08
CA VAL A 534 -27.73 -19.32 -16.35
C VAL A 534 -28.71 -20.29 -15.72
N SER A 535 -28.96 -20.14 -14.42
CA SER A 535 -29.91 -20.97 -13.64
C SER A 535 -31.10 -20.14 -13.16
N ASN A 536 -32.10 -20.81 -12.59
CA ASN A 536 -33.26 -20.14 -11.96
C ASN A 536 -32.82 -19.22 -10.81
N THR A 537 -33.22 -17.96 -10.83
CA THR A 537 -32.92 -16.94 -9.80
C THR A 537 -34.15 -16.61 -8.93
N GLY A 538 -35.25 -17.32 -9.12
CA GLY A 538 -36.51 -17.14 -8.39
C GLY A 538 -37.46 -16.09 -8.97
N GLY A 539 -37.13 -15.46 -10.10
CA GLY A 539 -38.00 -14.46 -10.76
C GLY A 539 -37.33 -13.71 -11.92
N LEU A 540 -38.13 -13.15 -12.84
CA LEU A 540 -37.65 -12.43 -14.04
C LEU A 540 -37.06 -11.03 -13.77
N GLN A 541 -37.07 -10.60 -12.51
CA GLN A 541 -36.44 -9.36 -12.03
C GLN A 541 -35.61 -9.62 -10.75
N ASN A 542 -35.34 -10.89 -10.44
CA ASN A 542 -34.42 -11.28 -9.37
C ASN A 542 -33.05 -11.50 -9.97
N TRP A 543 -32.16 -10.53 -9.81
CA TRP A 543 -30.91 -10.49 -10.55
C TRP A 543 -29.75 -11.18 -9.82
N GLU A 544 -29.01 -12.01 -10.55
CA GLU A 544 -27.76 -12.63 -10.11
C GLU A 544 -26.64 -12.35 -11.12
N THR A 545 -25.41 -12.27 -10.63
CA THR A 545 -24.23 -12.14 -11.49
C THR A 545 -23.57 -13.49 -11.63
N VAL A 546 -23.55 -14.02 -12.84
CA VAL A 546 -22.86 -15.26 -13.19
C VAL A 546 -21.59 -14.96 -13.96
N THR A 547 -20.53 -15.73 -13.75
CA THR A 547 -19.24 -15.54 -14.45
C THR A 547 -18.64 -16.87 -14.92
N VAL A 548 -17.82 -16.82 -15.97
CA VAL A 548 -17.04 -17.94 -16.51
C VAL A 548 -15.68 -17.46 -16.99
N ALA A 549 -14.64 -18.27 -16.79
CA ALA A 549 -13.33 -18.02 -17.39
C ALA A 549 -13.38 -18.26 -18.90
N ILE A 550 -12.68 -17.43 -19.66
CA ILE A 550 -12.56 -17.54 -21.12
C ILE A 550 -11.08 -17.48 -21.55
N PRO A 551 -10.70 -18.06 -22.70
CA PRO A 551 -9.41 -17.79 -23.30
C PRO A 551 -9.22 -16.29 -23.53
N LYS A 552 -7.98 -15.81 -23.40
CA LYS A 552 -7.64 -14.40 -23.57
C LYS A 552 -8.17 -13.85 -24.90
N LEU A 553 -9.07 -12.87 -24.82
CA LEU A 553 -9.70 -12.21 -25.94
C LEU A 553 -9.27 -10.73 -25.98
N SER A 554 -8.49 -10.33 -26.97
CA SER A 554 -7.86 -8.99 -27.05
C SER A 554 -8.09 -8.27 -28.37
N GLY A 555 -7.80 -6.96 -28.40
CA GLY A 555 -7.97 -6.10 -29.56
C GLY A 555 -9.43 -5.71 -29.82
N VAL A 556 -9.66 -5.04 -30.94
CA VAL A 556 -11.00 -4.60 -31.37
C VAL A 556 -11.72 -5.74 -32.07
N LYS A 557 -12.94 -6.09 -31.63
CA LYS A 557 -13.71 -7.22 -32.18
C LYS A 557 -15.22 -6.95 -32.20
N ASP A 558 -15.89 -7.55 -33.18
CA ASP A 558 -17.35 -7.75 -33.14
C ASP A 558 -17.65 -8.94 -32.23
N LEU A 559 -18.48 -8.71 -31.22
CA LEU A 559 -18.89 -9.71 -30.23
C LEU A 559 -20.33 -10.12 -30.43
N TYR A 560 -20.60 -11.42 -30.31
CA TYR A 560 -21.92 -12.00 -30.37
C TYR A 560 -22.20 -12.76 -29.09
N PHE A 561 -23.31 -12.45 -28.44
CA PHE A 561 -23.84 -13.21 -27.31
C PHE A 561 -25.02 -14.04 -27.81
N VAL A 562 -24.82 -15.35 -27.95
CA VAL A 562 -25.81 -16.28 -28.50
C VAL A 562 -26.46 -17.07 -27.37
N PHE A 563 -27.79 -17.07 -27.34
CA PHE A 563 -28.57 -17.69 -26.28
C PHE A 563 -28.98 -19.10 -26.67
N THR A 564 -28.72 -20.06 -25.77
CA THR A 564 -29.01 -21.49 -26.00
C THR A 564 -29.75 -22.10 -24.82
N GLY A 565 -30.67 -23.03 -25.08
CA GLY A 565 -31.49 -23.65 -24.05
C GLY A 565 -32.63 -24.50 -24.59
N ALA A 566 -33.59 -24.80 -23.71
CA ALA A 566 -34.81 -25.51 -24.08
C ALA A 566 -35.76 -24.61 -24.91
N THR A 567 -36.87 -25.18 -25.39
CA THR A 567 -37.87 -24.42 -26.15
C THR A 567 -38.66 -23.47 -25.24
N GLY A 568 -38.91 -22.23 -25.69
CA GLY A 568 -39.59 -21.17 -24.95
C GLY A 568 -38.64 -20.18 -24.30
N SER A 569 -39.19 -19.24 -23.53
CA SER A 569 -38.41 -18.18 -22.86
C SER A 569 -37.39 -18.75 -21.87
N LEU A 570 -36.16 -18.26 -21.94
CA LEU A 570 -35.01 -18.77 -21.18
C LEU A 570 -34.77 -17.95 -19.90
N PHE A 571 -34.34 -16.70 -20.06
CA PHE A 571 -33.92 -15.79 -18.99
C PHE A 571 -33.89 -14.34 -19.51
N ASN A 572 -33.70 -13.38 -18.62
CA ASN A 572 -33.43 -11.99 -18.95
C ASN A 572 -31.95 -11.65 -18.70
N VAL A 573 -31.43 -10.65 -19.40
CA VAL A 573 -30.06 -10.15 -19.23
C VAL A 573 -30.09 -8.63 -19.07
N ASN A 574 -29.47 -8.12 -17.99
CA ASN A 574 -29.32 -6.69 -17.74
C ASN A 574 -28.04 -6.18 -18.40
N TRP A 575 -26.88 -6.73 -18.05
CA TRP A 575 -25.59 -6.39 -18.65
C TRP A 575 -24.66 -7.58 -18.80
N PHE A 576 -23.64 -7.41 -19.64
CA PHE A 576 -22.45 -8.27 -19.76
C PHE A 576 -21.23 -7.57 -19.16
N GLN A 577 -20.20 -8.34 -18.83
CA GLN A 577 -18.91 -7.84 -18.38
C GLN A 577 -17.79 -8.68 -19.00
N LEU A 578 -16.80 -8.01 -19.58
CA LEU A 578 -15.55 -8.62 -20.02
C LEU A 578 -14.42 -8.07 -19.15
N LYS A 579 -13.78 -8.95 -18.39
CA LYS A 579 -12.76 -8.56 -17.41
C LYS A 579 -11.42 -9.23 -17.73
N ALA A 580 -10.35 -8.44 -17.68
CA ALA A 580 -9.02 -8.98 -17.55
C ALA A 580 -8.84 -9.50 -16.12
N THR A 581 -8.55 -10.78 -15.94
CA THR A 581 -8.10 -11.29 -14.65
C THR A 581 -6.67 -10.80 -14.46
N PRO A 582 -6.37 -10.04 -13.39
CA PRO A 582 -5.01 -9.60 -13.12
C PRO A 582 -4.07 -10.80 -12.99
N PRO A 583 -2.80 -10.69 -13.42
CA PRO A 583 -1.79 -11.70 -13.11
C PRO A 583 -1.72 -11.91 -11.59
N LYS A 584 -1.59 -13.17 -11.17
CA LYS A 584 -1.56 -13.53 -9.75
C LYS A 584 -0.51 -14.59 -9.47
N VAL A 585 0.19 -14.45 -8.35
CA VAL A 585 1.06 -15.47 -7.77
C VAL A 585 0.45 -15.91 -6.45
N ALA A 586 0.13 -17.20 -6.29
CA ALA A 586 -0.48 -17.71 -5.07
C ALA A 586 0.56 -18.50 -4.26
N LEU A 587 1.05 -17.94 -3.15
CA LEU A 587 2.09 -18.48 -2.28
C LEU A 587 1.50 -19.22 -1.07
N ASN A 588 2.07 -20.38 -0.77
CA ASN A 588 1.76 -21.23 0.39
C ASN A 588 3.05 -21.58 1.13
N ALA A 589 2.95 -21.84 2.44
CA ALA A 589 4.06 -22.23 3.30
C ALA A 589 3.70 -23.44 4.16
N SER A 590 4.70 -24.26 4.49
CA SER A 590 4.63 -25.33 5.47
C SER A 590 5.84 -25.23 6.41
N THR A 591 5.61 -25.34 7.71
CA THR A 591 6.64 -25.14 8.74
C THR A 591 7.21 -26.47 9.20
N GLY A 592 8.50 -26.46 9.55
CA GLY A 592 9.20 -27.55 10.19
C GLY A 592 10.27 -27.04 11.14
N ASN A 593 11.08 -27.93 11.67
CA ASN A 593 12.17 -27.54 12.58
C ASN A 593 13.21 -26.68 11.85
N LYS A 594 13.33 -25.40 12.23
CA LYS A 594 14.22 -24.41 11.63
C LYS A 594 14.11 -24.36 10.10
N SER A 595 12.91 -24.62 9.59
CA SER A 595 12.67 -24.65 8.16
C SER A 595 11.26 -24.17 7.81
N VAL A 596 11.13 -23.44 6.70
CA VAL A 596 9.86 -23.15 6.03
C VAL A 596 9.95 -23.58 4.58
N ALA A 597 9.09 -24.49 4.15
CA ALA A 597 8.96 -24.88 2.75
C ALA A 597 7.83 -24.08 2.08
N LEU A 598 8.20 -23.31 1.06
CA LEU A 598 7.35 -22.44 0.26
C LEU A 598 7.01 -23.10 -1.08
N THR A 599 5.77 -22.95 -1.52
CA THR A 599 5.31 -23.36 -2.85
C THR A 599 4.37 -22.30 -3.42
N TRP A 600 4.38 -22.08 -4.73
CA TRP A 600 3.45 -21.13 -5.34
C TRP A 600 2.90 -21.59 -6.69
N THR A 601 1.79 -21.01 -7.11
CA THR A 601 1.22 -21.18 -8.46
C THR A 601 1.14 -19.86 -9.19
N LEU A 602 1.20 -19.91 -10.52
CA LEU A 602 1.12 -18.74 -11.40
C LEU A 602 -0.19 -18.78 -12.19
N ASP A 603 -0.99 -17.71 -12.10
CA ASP A 603 -2.24 -17.57 -12.84
C ASP A 603 -2.16 -16.35 -13.76
N ASN A 604 -2.45 -16.55 -15.05
CA ASN A 604 -2.40 -15.52 -16.10
C ASN A 604 -1.07 -14.74 -16.16
N LEU A 605 0.03 -15.45 -15.90
CA LEU A 605 1.39 -14.92 -15.88
C LEU A 605 2.32 -15.91 -16.59
N GLU A 606 3.13 -15.42 -17.52
CA GLU A 606 4.22 -16.20 -18.09
C GLU A 606 5.43 -16.16 -17.14
N LEU A 607 6.00 -17.33 -16.86
CA LEU A 607 7.12 -17.45 -15.95
C LEU A 607 8.37 -16.75 -16.53
N GLY A 608 8.86 -15.71 -15.85
CA GLY A 608 10.18 -15.12 -16.06
C GLY A 608 11.10 -15.34 -14.86
N THR A 609 11.59 -14.27 -14.23
CA THR A 609 12.46 -14.37 -13.03
C THR A 609 11.63 -14.42 -11.76
N GLN A 610 12.14 -15.12 -10.74
CA GLN A 610 11.43 -15.33 -9.47
C GLN A 610 12.35 -15.08 -8.29
N ASN A 611 11.96 -14.15 -7.43
CA ASN A 611 12.72 -13.76 -6.25
C ASN A 611 11.89 -13.99 -4.98
N ILE A 612 12.52 -14.56 -3.96
CA ILE A 612 11.89 -14.89 -2.68
C ILE A 612 12.38 -13.90 -1.64
N TYR A 613 11.43 -13.27 -0.97
CA TYR A 613 11.70 -12.32 0.09
C TYR A 613 11.15 -12.84 1.41
N ARG A 614 11.79 -12.42 2.50
CA ARG A 614 11.37 -12.69 3.88
C ARG A 614 11.47 -11.45 4.75
N ASN A 615 10.55 -11.32 5.69
CA ASN A 615 10.62 -10.33 6.77
C ASN A 615 10.25 -10.99 8.11
N ALA A 616 10.76 -10.46 9.22
CA ALA A 616 10.34 -10.86 10.57
C ALA A 616 9.00 -10.21 10.98
N TYR A 617 8.51 -9.25 10.19
CA TYR A 617 7.29 -8.49 10.45
C TYR A 617 6.34 -8.50 9.25
N LEU A 618 5.04 -8.35 9.47
CA LEU A 618 4.02 -8.24 8.43
C LEU A 618 4.11 -6.87 7.73
N SER A 619 5.18 -6.68 6.95
CA SER A 619 5.50 -5.44 6.25
C SER A 619 6.27 -5.74 4.97
N GLU A 620 5.83 -5.14 3.86
CA GLU A 620 6.60 -5.19 2.60
C GLU A 620 7.87 -4.33 2.66
N SER A 621 7.88 -3.30 3.51
CA SER A 621 9.07 -2.50 3.79
C SER A 621 10.02 -3.28 4.70
N GLY A 622 11.31 -3.33 4.33
CA GLY A 622 12.35 -4.08 5.05
C GLY A 622 12.45 -5.58 4.71
N LYS A 623 11.70 -6.07 3.71
CA LYS A 623 11.81 -7.47 3.26
C LYS A 623 13.19 -7.76 2.67
N THR A 624 13.85 -8.80 3.16
CA THR A 624 15.18 -9.24 2.71
C THR A 624 15.03 -10.23 1.57
N LEU A 625 15.77 -10.02 0.48
CA LEU A 625 15.90 -11.02 -0.59
C LEU A 625 16.67 -12.23 -0.04
N ILE A 626 16.00 -13.37 0.10
CA ILE A 626 16.60 -14.60 0.62
C ILE A 626 16.99 -15.59 -0.48
N ALA A 627 16.37 -15.47 -1.66
CA ALA A 627 16.75 -16.24 -2.84
C ALA A 627 16.40 -15.49 -4.12
N GLU A 628 17.30 -15.52 -5.09
CA GLU A 628 17.15 -14.85 -6.38
C GLU A 628 17.08 -15.88 -7.51
N ASN A 629 16.28 -15.62 -8.54
CA ASN A 629 16.17 -16.44 -9.75
C ASN A 629 15.91 -17.93 -9.46
N VAL A 630 14.95 -18.19 -8.57
CA VAL A 630 14.62 -19.56 -8.16
C VAL A 630 14.08 -20.38 -9.35
N SER A 631 14.63 -21.57 -9.54
CA SER A 631 14.19 -22.52 -10.57
C SER A 631 13.06 -23.40 -10.04
N GLY A 632 11.91 -23.40 -10.72
CA GLY A 632 10.71 -24.13 -10.29
C GLY A 632 9.76 -23.28 -9.44
N LEU A 633 8.73 -23.90 -8.89
CA LEU A 633 7.65 -23.23 -8.15
C LEU A 633 7.67 -23.57 -6.64
N ASN A 634 8.86 -23.76 -6.08
CA ASN A 634 9.07 -24.08 -4.67
C ASN A 634 10.44 -23.56 -4.17
N TYR A 635 10.54 -23.32 -2.85
CA TYR A 635 11.77 -22.91 -2.16
C TYR A 635 11.73 -23.37 -0.69
N SER A 636 12.88 -23.72 -0.10
CA SER A 636 12.96 -24.07 1.32
C SER A 636 13.91 -23.13 2.05
N ASP A 637 13.39 -22.36 3.01
CA ASP A 637 14.19 -21.50 3.87
C ASP A 637 14.60 -22.26 5.13
N THR A 638 15.87 -22.64 5.23
CA THR A 638 16.45 -23.34 6.39
C THR A 638 17.27 -22.41 7.31
N THR A 639 17.14 -21.10 7.15
CA THR A 639 17.91 -20.09 7.92
C THR A 639 17.11 -19.49 9.08
N VAL A 640 15.93 -20.03 9.34
CA VAL A 640 14.95 -19.56 10.32
C VAL A 640 15.09 -20.27 11.66
N ASN A 641 14.62 -19.62 12.72
CA ASN A 641 14.57 -20.18 14.08
C ASN A 641 13.15 -20.64 14.45
N ASN A 642 13.07 -21.65 15.31
CA ASN A 642 11.78 -22.06 15.86
C ASN A 642 11.23 -21.02 16.85
N GLY A 643 9.92 -20.84 16.84
CA GLY A 643 9.21 -19.87 17.69
C GLY A 643 9.27 -18.43 17.16
N GLU A 644 10.08 -18.14 16.14
CA GLU A 644 10.10 -16.85 15.46
C GLU A 644 9.14 -16.87 14.26
N THR A 645 8.31 -15.84 14.13
CA THR A 645 7.39 -15.71 12.99
C THR A 645 8.09 -14.99 11.83
N TYR A 646 7.91 -15.52 10.62
CA TYR A 646 8.42 -14.94 9.38
C TYR A 646 7.29 -14.77 8.36
N TYR A 647 7.42 -13.76 7.52
CA TYR A 647 6.50 -13.43 6.44
C TYR A 647 7.25 -13.55 5.12
N TYR A 648 6.63 -14.17 4.11
CA TYR A 648 7.27 -14.42 2.82
C TYR A 648 6.49 -13.85 1.66
N TRP A 649 7.23 -13.49 0.61
CA TRP A 649 6.73 -13.05 -0.68
C TRP A 649 7.49 -13.74 -1.81
N VAL A 650 6.80 -13.95 -2.92
CA VAL A 650 7.41 -14.28 -4.21
C VAL A 650 7.12 -13.13 -5.16
N GLU A 651 8.17 -12.55 -5.70
CA GLU A 651 8.10 -11.60 -6.80
C GLU A 651 8.39 -12.33 -8.09
N VAL A 652 7.47 -12.24 -9.06
CA VAL A 652 7.66 -12.80 -10.39
C VAL A 652 7.67 -11.68 -11.41
N THR A 653 8.75 -11.59 -12.19
CA THR A 653 8.88 -10.68 -13.31
C THR A 653 8.68 -11.45 -14.60
N ASP A 654 7.71 -11.06 -15.42
CA ASP A 654 7.43 -11.73 -16.70
C ASP A 654 8.43 -11.33 -17.80
N ALA A 655 8.29 -11.93 -18.99
CA ALA A 655 9.14 -11.66 -20.15
C ALA A 655 9.03 -10.22 -20.70
N ALA A 656 8.01 -9.46 -20.28
CA ALA A 656 7.81 -8.05 -20.62
C ALA A 656 8.30 -7.10 -19.50
N SER A 657 9.07 -7.61 -18.53
CA SER A 657 9.59 -6.89 -17.37
C SER A 657 8.51 -6.35 -16.43
N LYS A 658 7.30 -6.92 -16.44
CA LYS A 658 6.24 -6.55 -15.49
C LYS A 658 6.33 -7.42 -14.24
N ILE A 659 6.27 -6.75 -13.09
CA ILE A 659 6.36 -7.40 -11.78
C ILE A 659 4.96 -7.75 -11.26
N THR A 660 4.81 -8.97 -10.77
CA THR A 660 3.63 -9.47 -10.04
C THR A 660 4.06 -10.09 -8.72
N ASN A 661 3.55 -9.54 -7.61
CA ASN A 661 3.82 -10.06 -6.27
C ASN A 661 2.80 -11.13 -5.87
N SER A 662 3.23 -12.08 -5.03
CA SER A 662 2.34 -13.06 -4.41
C SER A 662 1.51 -12.47 -3.29
N ASN A 663 0.53 -13.24 -2.79
CA ASN A 663 0.03 -13.01 -1.44
C ASN A 663 1.17 -13.18 -0.42
N ILE A 664 0.99 -12.54 0.74
CA ILE A 664 1.85 -12.73 1.90
C ILE A 664 1.50 -14.06 2.55
N ILE A 665 2.49 -14.82 3.00
CA ILE A 665 2.28 -15.99 3.86
C ILE A 665 3.09 -15.84 5.14
N GLU A 666 2.43 -16.07 6.27
CA GLU A 666 3.04 -16.11 7.60
C GLU A 666 3.45 -17.57 7.92
N ALA A 667 4.62 -17.74 8.52
CA ALA A 667 5.13 -19.03 8.93
C ALA A 667 5.99 -18.91 10.19
N THR A 668 5.60 -19.62 11.25
CA THR A 668 6.36 -19.77 12.50
C THR A 668 6.91 -21.19 12.56
N PRO A 669 8.21 -21.42 12.28
CA PRO A 669 8.84 -22.72 12.45
C PRO A 669 8.67 -23.17 13.90
N THR A 670 8.41 -24.46 14.10
CA THR A 670 8.29 -25.05 15.45
C THR A 670 9.07 -26.35 15.48
N ILE A 671 9.51 -26.73 16.68
CA ILE A 671 10.02 -28.09 16.88
C ILE A 671 8.81 -29.02 16.73
N PRO A 672 8.84 -30.03 15.84
CA PRO A 672 7.71 -30.90 15.62
C PRO A 672 7.41 -31.73 16.87
N ASN A 673 6.12 -31.90 17.19
CA ASN A 673 5.67 -32.95 18.09
C ASN A 673 5.71 -34.30 17.33
N LEU A 674 6.76 -35.06 17.60
CA LEU A 674 7.04 -36.35 16.98
C LEU A 674 6.03 -37.43 17.40
N ALA A 675 5.38 -37.29 18.55
CA ALA A 675 4.53 -38.34 19.10
C ALA A 675 3.18 -38.48 18.38
N LEU A 676 2.72 -37.44 17.67
CA LEU A 676 1.39 -37.43 17.03
C LEU A 676 1.18 -38.61 16.09
N ALA A 677 0.01 -39.25 16.19
CA ALA A 677 -0.37 -40.36 15.33
C ALA A 677 -0.38 -39.97 13.83
N SER A 678 -0.71 -38.71 13.52
CA SER A 678 -0.68 -38.15 12.16
C SER A 678 0.72 -38.12 11.54
N HIS A 679 1.78 -38.19 12.35
CA HIS A 679 3.17 -38.31 11.89
C HIS A 679 3.63 -39.77 11.75
N GLY A 680 2.73 -40.75 11.90
CA GLY A 680 3.02 -42.18 11.78
C GLY A 680 3.52 -42.84 13.07
N SER A 681 3.56 -42.10 14.17
CA SER A 681 3.89 -42.63 15.50
C SER A 681 2.82 -43.58 16.02
N MET A 682 3.25 -44.58 16.79
CA MET A 682 2.38 -45.67 17.24
C MET A 682 2.41 -45.80 18.76
N ALA A 683 1.27 -45.57 19.41
CA ALA A 683 1.11 -45.74 20.84
C ALA A 683 0.53 -47.12 21.22
N THR A 684 1.01 -47.67 22.33
CA THR A 684 0.53 -48.92 22.94
C THR A 684 0.51 -48.79 24.47
N GLN A 685 -0.30 -49.60 25.14
CA GLN A 685 -0.40 -49.60 26.60
C GLN A 685 -0.58 -51.03 27.14
N SER A 686 -0.24 -51.25 28.41
CA SER A 686 -0.26 -52.55 29.09
C SER A 686 -1.62 -53.25 29.04
N SER A 687 -2.69 -52.49 29.23
CA SER A 687 -4.07 -52.94 29.14
C SER A 687 -5.00 -51.79 28.78
N THR A 688 -6.21 -52.07 28.31
CA THR A 688 -7.19 -51.02 27.94
C THR A 688 -8.46 -51.19 28.77
N TYR A 689 -8.87 -50.11 29.43
CA TYR A 689 -10.18 -50.04 30.07
C TYR A 689 -11.21 -49.41 29.12
N ALA A 690 -12.28 -50.16 28.85
CA ALA A 690 -13.35 -49.76 27.94
C ALA A 690 -12.81 -49.31 26.56
N THR A 691 -13.14 -48.10 26.10
CA THR A 691 -12.73 -47.54 24.79
C THR A 691 -11.51 -46.63 24.86
N ALA A 692 -10.87 -46.49 26.03
CA ALA A 692 -9.78 -45.55 26.29
C ALA A 692 -8.41 -46.10 25.83
N VAL A 693 -8.26 -46.27 24.51
CA VAL A 693 -7.09 -46.85 23.85
C VAL A 693 -5.86 -45.93 23.93
N ALA A 694 -4.65 -46.50 23.79
CA ALA A 694 -3.38 -45.78 23.90
C ALA A 694 -3.21 -44.59 22.94
N GLY A 695 -3.82 -44.68 21.74
CA GLY A 695 -3.71 -43.64 20.71
C GLY A 695 -4.34 -42.29 21.08
N LEU A 696 -5.18 -42.25 22.11
CA LEU A 696 -5.78 -41.01 22.59
C LEU A 696 -4.76 -40.04 23.21
N ALA A 697 -3.59 -40.53 23.67
CA ALA A 697 -2.54 -39.66 24.21
C ALA A 697 -1.55 -39.16 23.15
N ILE A 698 -1.85 -39.38 21.86
CA ILE A 698 -1.07 -38.86 20.72
C ILE A 698 -1.99 -38.35 19.61
N ASP A 699 -3.22 -37.99 19.96
CA ASP A 699 -4.21 -37.51 18.99
C ASP A 699 -4.20 -35.98 18.84
N GLY A 700 -3.38 -35.29 19.65
CA GLY A 700 -3.23 -33.84 19.67
C GLY A 700 -4.26 -33.12 20.51
N ASN A 701 -5.09 -33.83 21.29
CA ASN A 701 -6.08 -33.25 22.19
C ASN A 701 -5.69 -33.43 23.66
N SER A 702 -5.32 -32.32 24.31
CA SER A 702 -4.86 -32.30 25.70
C SER A 702 -5.98 -32.20 26.75
N ASP A 703 -7.25 -32.35 26.37
CA ASP A 703 -8.37 -32.31 27.31
C ASP A 703 -8.33 -33.49 28.30
N GLY A 704 -7.90 -33.21 29.54
CA GLY A 704 -7.84 -34.21 30.58
C GLY A 704 -9.19 -34.68 31.12
N ASN A 705 -10.33 -34.16 30.66
CA ASN A 705 -11.64 -34.66 31.05
C ASN A 705 -11.94 -35.99 30.33
N TYR A 706 -11.98 -37.07 31.10
CA TYR A 706 -12.25 -38.42 30.58
C TYR A 706 -13.54 -38.54 29.75
N ASN A 707 -14.59 -37.79 30.11
CA ASN A 707 -15.86 -37.86 29.40
C ASN A 707 -15.83 -37.18 28.03
N SER A 708 -14.79 -36.37 27.75
CA SER A 708 -14.55 -35.78 26.43
C SER A 708 -13.96 -36.79 25.45
N GLY A 709 -13.59 -38.00 25.89
CA GLY A 709 -13.09 -39.07 25.04
C GLY A 709 -11.62 -38.96 24.63
N SER A 710 -10.85 -38.07 25.26
CA SER A 710 -9.45 -37.76 24.93
C SER A 710 -8.41 -38.38 25.87
N VAL A 711 -8.83 -39.26 26.78
CA VAL A 711 -7.97 -39.75 27.87
C VAL A 711 -7.77 -41.25 27.76
N THR A 712 -6.51 -41.67 27.68
CA THR A 712 -6.10 -43.08 27.77
C THR A 712 -6.39 -43.64 29.17
N HIS A 713 -6.66 -44.94 29.27
CA HIS A 713 -6.93 -45.56 30.57
C HIS A 713 -6.55 -47.05 30.56
N THR A 714 -5.60 -47.43 31.42
CA THR A 714 -5.29 -48.83 31.69
C THR A 714 -6.22 -49.42 32.74
N SER A 715 -6.36 -50.74 32.78
CA SER A 715 -7.16 -51.42 33.79
C SER A 715 -6.73 -51.03 35.20
N ALA A 716 -7.72 -50.81 36.08
CA ALA A 716 -7.48 -50.62 37.52
C ALA A 716 -7.45 -51.95 38.30
N ASP A 717 -7.56 -53.08 37.61
CA ASP A 717 -7.48 -54.41 38.21
C ASP A 717 -6.03 -54.81 38.45
N ALA A 718 -5.63 -54.87 39.71
CA ALA A 718 -4.26 -55.17 40.12
C ALA A 718 -3.77 -56.59 39.77
N VAL A 719 -4.67 -57.52 39.46
CA VAL A 719 -4.31 -58.86 38.97
C VAL A 719 -4.09 -58.83 37.45
N ALA A 720 -4.90 -58.04 36.74
CA ALA A 720 -4.83 -57.95 35.29
C ALA A 720 -3.71 -57.01 34.80
N ASP A 721 -3.38 -55.97 35.58
CA ASP A 721 -2.36 -54.97 35.23
C ASP A 721 -1.62 -54.46 36.50
N PRO A 722 -0.70 -55.27 37.07
CA PRO A 722 -0.02 -54.96 38.33
C PRO A 722 0.99 -53.79 38.22
N GLU A 723 1.54 -53.55 37.03
CA GLU A 723 2.54 -52.51 36.73
C GLU A 723 2.19 -51.80 35.40
N PRO A 724 1.15 -50.94 35.39
CA PRO A 724 0.63 -50.36 34.17
C PRO A 724 1.63 -49.43 33.50
N TRP A 725 1.66 -49.50 32.16
CA TRP A 725 2.55 -48.70 31.31
C TRP A 725 1.85 -48.23 30.04
N TRP A 726 2.33 -47.11 29.52
CA TRP A 726 2.01 -46.56 28.21
C TRP A 726 3.30 -46.25 27.47
N GLN A 727 3.35 -46.46 26.16
CA GLN A 727 4.50 -46.08 25.34
C GLN A 727 4.10 -45.58 23.95
N VAL A 728 4.98 -44.80 23.34
CA VAL A 728 4.92 -44.41 21.92
C VAL A 728 6.23 -44.75 21.20
N ASP A 729 6.13 -45.34 20.01
CA ASP A 729 7.23 -45.57 19.07
C ASP A 729 7.17 -44.52 17.95
N LEU A 730 8.19 -43.65 17.93
CA LEU A 730 8.37 -42.57 16.94
C LEU A 730 8.80 -43.06 15.55
N GLN A 731 8.97 -44.37 15.36
CA GLN A 731 9.41 -45.04 14.12
C GLN A 731 10.87 -44.81 13.70
N ALA A 732 11.54 -43.76 14.20
CA ALA A 732 12.96 -43.48 13.96
C ALA A 732 13.65 -42.92 15.23
N ASN A 733 14.98 -42.82 15.19
CA ASN A 733 15.75 -42.15 16.23
C ASN A 733 15.71 -40.63 16.02
N TYR A 734 15.38 -39.91 17.08
CA TYR A 734 15.40 -38.46 17.15
C TYR A 734 16.27 -38.00 18.30
N LYS A 735 16.83 -36.79 18.21
CA LYS A 735 17.30 -36.07 19.39
C LYS A 735 16.08 -35.46 20.07
N ILE A 736 15.61 -36.13 21.12
CA ILE A 736 14.45 -35.70 21.91
C ILE A 736 14.94 -34.63 22.86
N GLU A 737 14.31 -33.46 22.85
CA GLU A 737 14.65 -32.34 23.72
C GLU A 737 13.73 -32.31 24.92
N THR A 738 12.42 -32.31 24.67
CA THR A 738 11.38 -32.14 25.68
C THR A 738 10.27 -33.18 25.53
N ILE A 739 9.78 -33.69 26.65
CA ILE A 739 8.57 -34.52 26.73
C ILE A 739 7.57 -33.81 27.62
N ASN A 740 6.37 -33.53 27.10
CA ASN A 740 5.24 -33.02 27.87
C ASN A 740 4.27 -34.14 28.15
N ILE A 741 3.80 -34.23 29.40
CA ILE A 741 2.81 -35.20 29.84
C ILE A 741 1.62 -34.44 30.42
N TYR A 742 0.47 -34.53 29.74
CA TYR A 742 -0.80 -34.00 30.20
C TYR A 742 -1.55 -35.08 30.97
N ASN A 743 -1.84 -34.80 32.23
CA ASN A 743 -2.52 -35.72 33.13
C ASN A 743 -4.05 -35.60 33.00
N ARG A 744 -4.76 -36.66 33.38
CA ARG A 744 -6.23 -36.64 33.52
C ARG A 744 -6.65 -35.60 34.56
N THR A 745 -7.67 -34.81 34.26
CA THR A 745 -8.23 -33.79 35.16
C THR A 745 -9.47 -34.31 35.90
N GLY A 746 -9.82 -33.63 37.01
CA GLY A 746 -10.97 -33.93 37.87
C GLY A 746 -10.58 -34.15 39.33
N SER A 747 -11.51 -33.84 40.24
CA SER A 747 -11.26 -33.59 41.67
C SER A 747 -10.67 -34.76 42.48
N ASN A 748 -10.60 -35.99 41.95
CA ASN A 748 -9.98 -37.15 42.61
C ASN A 748 -9.23 -38.08 41.64
N TYR A 749 -8.92 -37.61 40.42
CA TYR A 749 -8.42 -38.49 39.35
C TYR A 749 -6.98 -38.17 38.91
N GLY A 750 -6.47 -36.97 39.19
CA GLY A 750 -5.09 -36.59 38.91
C GLY A 750 -4.08 -37.47 39.66
N ASP A 751 -4.38 -37.83 40.92
CA ASP A 751 -3.46 -38.55 41.82
C ASP A 751 -3.11 -39.96 41.30
N ARG A 752 -3.86 -40.43 40.29
CA ARG A 752 -3.60 -41.71 39.62
C ARG A 752 -2.26 -41.72 38.91
N LEU A 753 -1.75 -40.59 38.45
CA LEU A 753 -0.40 -40.50 37.87
C LEU A 753 0.62 -40.07 38.93
N ASN A 754 0.84 -40.90 39.95
CA ASN A 754 1.94 -40.76 40.90
C ASN A 754 2.89 -41.98 40.84
N ASN A 755 4.08 -41.88 41.44
CA ASN A 755 5.08 -42.96 41.51
C ASN A 755 5.35 -43.65 40.16
N PHE A 756 5.71 -42.85 39.15
CA PHE A 756 5.92 -43.30 37.77
C PHE A 756 7.32 -42.95 37.25
N THR A 757 7.81 -43.73 36.29
CA THR A 757 9.07 -43.51 35.59
C THR A 757 8.80 -43.16 34.14
N VAL A 758 9.47 -42.12 33.65
CA VAL A 758 9.57 -41.79 32.22
C VAL A 758 10.91 -42.30 31.70
N THR A 759 10.89 -43.16 30.70
CA THR A 759 12.06 -43.79 30.07
C THR A 759 12.09 -43.48 28.58
N VAL A 760 13.25 -43.16 28.04
CA VAL A 760 13.51 -43.03 26.61
C VAL A 760 14.50 -44.12 26.18
N LYS A 761 14.18 -44.83 25.11
CA LYS A 761 15.05 -45.83 24.49
C LYS A 761 15.39 -45.49 23.05
N ASP A 762 16.63 -45.74 22.64
CA ASP A 762 17.02 -45.68 21.23
C ASP A 762 16.50 -46.90 20.42
N ALA A 763 16.67 -46.88 19.10
CA ALA A 763 16.28 -47.99 18.22
C ALA A 763 17.00 -49.32 18.50
N SER A 764 18.11 -49.31 19.25
CA SER A 764 18.81 -50.52 19.70
C SER A 764 18.29 -51.05 21.04
N GLY A 765 17.34 -50.34 21.65
CA GLY A 765 16.74 -50.68 22.95
C GLY A 765 17.52 -50.17 24.16
N ASN A 766 18.59 -49.38 23.97
CA ASN A 766 19.35 -48.81 25.08
C ASN A 766 18.56 -47.70 25.74
N ILE A 767 18.55 -47.66 27.07
CA ILE A 767 17.96 -46.55 27.82
C ILE A 767 18.89 -45.35 27.75
N THR A 768 18.43 -44.27 27.13
CA THR A 768 19.21 -43.03 26.97
C THR A 768 18.77 -41.95 27.95
N PHE A 769 17.55 -42.04 28.49
CA PHE A 769 17.06 -41.21 29.59
C PHE A 769 16.09 -42.00 30.47
N SER A 770 16.15 -41.78 31.78
CA SER A 770 15.21 -42.37 32.73
C SER A 770 15.08 -41.48 33.97
N LYS A 771 13.86 -41.15 34.37
CA LYS A 771 13.59 -40.34 35.56
C LYS A 771 12.31 -40.77 36.27
N PHE A 772 12.40 -40.92 37.59
CA PHE A 772 11.29 -41.30 38.47
C PHE A 772 10.64 -40.07 39.11
N TYR A 773 9.32 -40.08 39.21
CA TYR A 773 8.48 -39.03 39.77
C TYR A 773 7.58 -39.61 40.86
N THR A 774 7.65 -39.06 42.07
CA THR A 774 6.86 -39.50 43.22
C THR A 774 5.47 -38.89 43.22
N GLU A 775 5.36 -37.61 42.87
CA GLU A 775 4.13 -36.82 42.90
C GLU A 775 3.42 -36.80 41.54
N GLN A 776 2.13 -36.46 41.57
CA GLN A 776 1.37 -36.15 40.36
C GLN A 776 1.80 -34.83 39.70
N PRO A 777 1.58 -34.65 38.40
CA PRO A 777 1.62 -33.32 37.79
C PRO A 777 0.54 -32.40 38.40
N ASP A 778 0.96 -31.32 39.05
CA ASP A 778 0.12 -30.21 39.52
C ASP A 778 0.80 -28.85 39.24
N PRO A 779 0.29 -28.00 38.32
CA PRO A 779 -0.88 -28.20 37.45
C PRO A 779 -0.76 -29.46 36.56
N PRO A 780 -1.83 -29.96 35.92
CA PRO A 780 -1.88 -31.28 35.24
C PRO A 780 -1.05 -31.38 33.95
N LEU A 781 0.07 -30.65 33.85
CA LEU A 781 1.09 -30.72 32.82
C LEU A 781 2.46 -30.88 33.49
N LEU A 782 3.19 -31.93 33.11
CA LEU A 782 4.59 -32.11 33.46
C LEU A 782 5.47 -32.00 32.21
N SER A 783 6.34 -30.99 32.18
CA SER A 783 7.36 -30.84 31.14
C SER A 783 8.72 -31.37 31.60
N ILE A 784 9.35 -32.18 30.76
CA ILE A 784 10.58 -32.91 31.06
C ILE A 784 11.63 -32.56 30.02
N GLU A 785 12.66 -31.83 30.43
CA GLU A 785 13.87 -31.66 29.63
C GLU A 785 14.75 -32.90 29.75
N THR A 786 15.06 -33.52 28.62
CA THR A 786 15.86 -34.75 28.58
C THR A 786 17.34 -34.48 28.36
N GLY A 787 17.72 -33.26 27.93
CA GLY A 787 19.09 -32.92 27.55
C GLY A 787 19.46 -33.35 26.13
N SER A 788 18.49 -33.38 25.21
CA SER A 788 18.70 -33.71 23.79
C SER A 788 19.19 -35.15 23.55
N VAL A 789 18.70 -36.11 24.33
CA VAL A 789 19.10 -37.52 24.20
C VAL A 789 18.58 -38.14 22.90
N VAL A 790 19.30 -39.12 22.36
CA VAL A 790 18.81 -39.89 21.21
C VAL A 790 17.75 -40.88 21.68
N GLY A 791 16.59 -40.91 21.05
CA GLY A 791 15.50 -41.83 21.40
C GLY A 791 14.52 -42.06 20.27
N ARG A 792 13.84 -43.22 20.34
CA ARG A 792 12.79 -43.68 19.44
C ARG A 792 11.52 -44.07 20.21
N VAL A 793 11.69 -44.72 21.36
CA VAL A 793 10.56 -45.22 22.17
C VAL A 793 10.52 -44.49 23.50
N ILE A 794 9.38 -43.90 23.83
CA ILE A 794 9.12 -43.21 25.10
C ILE A 794 8.14 -44.06 25.89
N ILE A 795 8.46 -44.38 27.14
CA ILE A 795 7.68 -45.26 28.02
C ILE A 795 7.39 -44.52 29.33
N ILE A 796 6.12 -44.51 29.73
CA ILE A 796 5.65 -44.04 31.03
C ILE A 796 5.12 -45.25 31.78
N SER A 797 5.72 -45.58 32.92
CA SER A 797 5.41 -46.81 33.67
C SER A 797 5.22 -46.53 35.14
N LYS A 798 4.23 -47.17 35.77
CA LYS A 798 3.98 -47.04 37.21
C LYS A 798 4.60 -48.19 37.99
N THR A 799 4.88 -47.92 39.25
CA THR A 799 5.34 -48.91 40.24
C THR A 799 4.21 -49.46 41.13
N SER A 800 2.98 -49.03 40.88
CA SER A 800 1.78 -49.44 41.62
C SER A 800 0.68 -49.84 40.65
N SER A 801 -0.20 -50.73 41.11
CA SER A 801 -1.28 -51.31 40.32
C SER A 801 -2.50 -50.38 40.13
N SER A 802 -2.36 -49.08 40.39
CA SER A 802 -3.42 -48.12 40.10
C SER A 802 -3.38 -47.75 38.61
N ALA A 803 -4.56 -47.60 38.01
CA ALA A 803 -4.67 -47.31 36.58
C ALA A 803 -3.81 -46.10 36.16
N LEU A 804 -3.12 -46.25 35.03
CA LEU A 804 -2.41 -45.17 34.35
C LEU A 804 -3.39 -44.49 33.39
N SER A 805 -3.42 -43.16 33.40
CA SER A 805 -4.28 -42.38 32.53
C SER A 805 -3.56 -41.11 32.09
N LEU A 806 -3.51 -40.88 30.79
CA LEU A 806 -2.83 -39.76 30.16
C LEU A 806 -3.81 -39.09 29.20
N ALA A 807 -3.85 -37.77 29.24
CA ALA A 807 -4.61 -36.96 28.30
C ALA A 807 -3.83 -36.79 26.99
N GLU A 808 -2.56 -36.42 27.07
CA GLU A 808 -1.69 -36.26 25.90
C GLU A 808 -0.23 -36.45 26.31
N VAL A 809 0.58 -36.99 25.40
CA VAL A 809 2.04 -37.06 25.51
C VAL A 809 2.66 -36.47 24.27
N GLU A 810 3.28 -35.30 24.42
CA GLU A 810 3.98 -34.64 23.33
C GLU A 810 5.48 -34.90 23.45
N VAL A 811 6.12 -35.21 22.33
CA VAL A 811 7.56 -35.43 22.27
C VAL A 811 8.16 -34.49 21.25
N TYR A 812 8.90 -33.49 21.73
CA TYR A 812 9.56 -32.49 20.89
C TYR A 812 11.02 -32.87 20.68
N GLY A 813 11.42 -32.95 19.41
CA GLY A 813 12.78 -33.30 19.05
C GLY A 813 13.08 -33.08 17.58
N VAL A 814 14.31 -33.36 17.21
CA VAL A 814 14.84 -33.14 15.86
C VAL A 814 15.50 -34.40 15.32
N ASP A 815 15.56 -34.55 13.99
CA ASP A 815 16.24 -35.69 13.39
C ASP A 815 17.71 -35.79 13.85
N THR A 816 18.21 -37.02 14.01
CA THR A 816 19.64 -37.26 14.17
C THR A 816 20.33 -37.01 12.82
N VAL A 817 20.74 -35.76 12.57
CA VAL A 817 21.26 -35.21 11.31
C VAL A 817 22.01 -36.23 10.42
N LEU A 818 21.50 -36.44 9.20
CA LEU A 818 22.29 -36.69 7.99
C LEU A 818 22.07 -35.48 7.07
N SER A 819 22.83 -34.40 7.25
CA SER A 819 22.74 -33.23 6.38
C SER A 819 24.05 -32.46 6.35
N ASN A 820 24.60 -32.32 5.14
CA ASN A 820 25.73 -31.44 4.82
C ASN A 820 25.23 -29.99 4.82
N GLN A 821 25.73 -29.18 5.74
CA GLN A 821 25.50 -27.73 5.76
C GLN A 821 26.46 -27.01 4.81
N LYS A 822 26.18 -27.03 3.50
CA LYS A 822 26.52 -25.98 2.50
C LYS A 822 26.46 -26.56 1.08
N PHE A 823 25.61 -26.00 0.23
CA PHE A 823 25.79 -26.04 -1.21
C PHE A 823 26.48 -24.73 -1.63
N GLU A 824 27.82 -24.71 -1.65
CA GLU A 824 28.53 -23.65 -2.36
C GLU A 824 28.51 -23.98 -3.87
N LYS A 825 27.82 -23.15 -4.65
CA LYS A 825 27.78 -23.26 -6.11
C LYS A 825 29.14 -22.83 -6.66
N ASN A 826 30.03 -23.79 -6.92
CA ASN A 826 31.27 -23.54 -7.67
C ASN A 826 30.93 -23.05 -9.09
N ASN A 827 31.12 -21.75 -9.36
CA ASN A 827 30.89 -21.11 -10.67
C ASN A 827 31.96 -21.51 -11.69
N VAL A 828 31.89 -22.76 -12.17
CA VAL A 828 32.72 -23.27 -13.27
C VAL A 828 32.05 -22.97 -14.61
N GLU A 829 32.75 -22.25 -15.47
CA GLU A 829 32.27 -21.89 -16.81
C GLU A 829 33.05 -22.63 -17.89
N ILE A 830 32.40 -22.88 -19.03
CA ILE A 830 32.99 -23.48 -20.23
C ILE A 830 32.68 -22.61 -21.45
N TYR A 831 33.70 -22.23 -22.22
CA TYR A 831 33.53 -21.47 -23.46
C TYR A 831 34.71 -21.67 -24.44
N PRO A 832 34.52 -21.44 -25.76
CA PRO A 832 33.25 -21.16 -26.42
C PRO A 832 32.37 -22.41 -26.50
N ASN A 833 31.07 -22.20 -26.66
CA ASN A 833 30.11 -23.23 -27.04
C ASN A 833 29.13 -22.62 -28.06
N PRO A 834 29.09 -23.05 -29.33
CA PRO A 834 29.80 -24.21 -29.91
C PRO A 834 31.33 -24.11 -29.90
N VAL A 835 32.01 -25.27 -29.91
CA VAL A 835 33.47 -25.41 -29.80
C VAL A 835 34.02 -26.13 -31.03
N THR A 836 35.08 -25.60 -31.64
CA THR A 836 35.72 -26.22 -32.81
C THR A 836 36.86 -27.15 -32.42
N ASN A 837 37.89 -26.70 -31.70
CA ASN A 837 39.06 -27.54 -31.40
C ASN A 837 39.33 -27.66 -29.91
N ASN A 838 39.21 -26.58 -29.15
CA ASN A 838 39.43 -26.57 -27.71
C ASN A 838 38.39 -25.70 -27.02
N PHE A 839 37.90 -26.13 -25.86
CA PHE A 839 37.16 -25.25 -24.96
C PHE A 839 38.02 -24.87 -23.75
N ILE A 840 37.74 -23.72 -23.17
CA ILE A 840 38.37 -23.22 -21.96
C ILE A 840 37.43 -23.47 -20.80
N ILE A 841 37.97 -23.98 -19.70
CA ILE A 841 37.29 -24.10 -18.41
C ILE A 841 37.91 -23.12 -17.39
N THR A 842 37.09 -22.38 -16.64
CA THR A 842 37.52 -21.41 -15.62
C THR A 842 37.08 -21.81 -14.20
N ASN A 843 37.72 -21.25 -13.17
CA ASN A 843 37.46 -21.49 -11.74
C ASN A 843 37.55 -22.95 -11.28
N SER A 844 38.37 -23.74 -11.98
CA SER A 844 38.35 -25.21 -11.93
C SER A 844 39.66 -25.85 -11.50
N ILE A 845 40.59 -25.11 -10.85
CA ILE A 845 41.83 -25.72 -10.34
C ILE A 845 41.54 -26.92 -9.44
N ASN A 846 42.32 -28.00 -9.58
CA ASN A 846 42.17 -29.29 -8.91
C ASN A 846 40.86 -30.05 -9.25
N ALA A 847 40.14 -29.68 -10.31
CA ALA A 847 39.02 -30.44 -10.82
C ALA A 847 39.46 -31.57 -11.78
N VAL A 848 38.63 -32.59 -11.93
CA VAL A 848 38.72 -33.62 -12.96
C VAL A 848 37.60 -33.36 -13.98
N VAL A 849 37.96 -33.27 -15.26
CA VAL A 849 37.02 -33.03 -16.36
C VAL A 849 36.90 -34.28 -17.22
N GLU A 850 35.71 -34.83 -17.26
CA GLU A 850 35.32 -36.01 -18.02
C GLU A 850 34.34 -35.58 -19.14
N VAL A 851 34.60 -35.93 -20.39
CA VAL A 851 33.71 -35.63 -21.53
C VAL A 851 33.09 -36.94 -22.02
N TYR A 852 31.77 -36.96 -22.15
CA TYR A 852 30.98 -38.10 -22.59
C TYR A 852 30.26 -37.79 -23.90
N ASN A 853 30.13 -38.78 -24.79
CA ASN A 853 29.26 -38.67 -25.96
C ASN A 853 27.77 -38.82 -25.55
N ILE A 854 26.83 -38.62 -26.48
CA ILE A 854 25.39 -38.74 -26.21
C ILE A 854 24.93 -40.14 -25.78
N LEU A 855 25.73 -41.17 -26.05
CA LEU A 855 25.45 -42.55 -25.63
C LEU A 855 25.96 -42.83 -24.21
N GLY A 856 26.61 -41.85 -23.56
CA GLY A 856 27.14 -41.96 -22.20
C GLY A 856 28.52 -42.59 -22.12
N GLU A 857 29.22 -42.76 -23.24
CA GLU A 857 30.60 -43.29 -23.26
C GLU A 857 31.60 -42.17 -22.96
N LEU A 858 32.54 -42.43 -22.05
CA LEU A 858 33.63 -41.50 -21.70
C LEU A 858 34.64 -41.41 -22.85
N VAL A 859 34.74 -40.23 -23.47
CA VAL A 859 35.63 -39.98 -24.62
C VAL A 859 36.87 -39.15 -24.28
N LEU A 860 36.89 -38.44 -23.15
CA LEU A 860 38.06 -37.69 -22.69
C LEU A 860 38.05 -37.53 -21.16
N ASN A 861 39.23 -37.58 -20.52
CA ASN A 861 39.39 -37.35 -19.08
C ASN A 861 40.70 -36.58 -18.81
N ASN A 862 40.60 -35.39 -18.20
CA ASN A 862 41.72 -34.50 -17.92
C ASN A 862 41.66 -33.93 -16.49
N ASN A 863 42.81 -33.87 -15.81
CA ASN A 863 42.96 -33.11 -14.57
C ASN A 863 43.24 -31.63 -14.88
N ILE A 864 42.66 -30.75 -14.08
CA ILE A 864 42.82 -29.31 -14.19
C ILE A 864 43.83 -28.82 -13.16
N GLU A 865 44.95 -28.31 -13.65
CA GLU A 865 46.06 -27.84 -12.82
C GLU A 865 46.05 -26.32 -12.65
N ASN A 866 45.27 -25.60 -13.45
CA ASN A 866 45.20 -24.14 -13.43
C ASN A 866 43.75 -23.65 -13.33
N ASN A 867 43.54 -22.50 -12.69
CA ASN A 867 42.21 -21.88 -12.56
C ASN A 867 41.56 -21.52 -13.91
N LYS A 868 42.33 -21.46 -14.99
CA LYS A 868 41.84 -21.35 -16.37
C LYS A 868 42.68 -22.30 -17.23
N GLN A 869 42.06 -23.30 -17.85
CA GLN A 869 42.76 -24.31 -18.64
C GLN A 869 42.02 -24.59 -19.96
N SER A 870 42.79 -24.81 -21.03
CA SER A 870 42.27 -25.19 -22.34
C SER A 870 42.24 -26.72 -22.47
N ILE A 871 41.12 -27.27 -22.95
CA ILE A 871 40.90 -28.71 -23.13
C ILE A 871 40.74 -28.99 -24.63
N ASP A 872 41.65 -29.80 -25.19
CA ASP A 872 41.67 -30.17 -26.61
C ASP A 872 40.71 -31.33 -26.90
N ILE A 873 39.79 -31.07 -27.83
CA ILE A 873 38.78 -32.02 -28.32
C ILE A 873 38.80 -32.14 -29.85
N LYS A 874 39.88 -31.72 -30.53
CA LYS A 874 39.96 -31.66 -32.00
C LYS A 874 39.71 -33.00 -32.70
N ASN A 875 39.99 -34.11 -32.00
CA ASN A 875 39.84 -35.47 -32.52
C ASN A 875 38.45 -36.07 -32.28
N LEU A 876 37.56 -35.35 -31.57
CA LEU A 876 36.17 -35.77 -31.40
C LEU A 876 35.36 -35.41 -32.65
N SER A 877 34.45 -36.29 -33.05
CA SER A 877 33.54 -36.06 -34.18
C SER A 877 32.55 -34.93 -33.87
N GLN A 878 32.05 -34.25 -34.90
CA GLN A 878 31.01 -33.22 -34.76
C GLN A 878 29.79 -33.80 -34.03
N GLY A 879 29.25 -33.08 -33.04
CA GLY A 879 28.12 -33.56 -32.25
C GLY A 879 28.00 -32.95 -30.85
N LEU A 880 26.97 -33.37 -30.11
CA LEU A 880 26.73 -32.94 -28.73
C LEU A 880 27.53 -33.81 -27.75
N TYR A 881 28.17 -33.18 -26.78
CA TYR A 881 28.91 -33.87 -25.71
C TYR A 881 28.49 -33.33 -24.34
N VAL A 882 28.62 -34.18 -23.34
CA VAL A 882 28.35 -33.88 -21.93
C VAL A 882 29.67 -33.83 -21.19
N VAL A 883 30.02 -32.66 -20.66
CA VAL A 883 31.22 -32.43 -19.86
C VAL A 883 30.85 -32.48 -18.38
N LYS A 884 31.34 -33.49 -17.68
CA LYS A 884 31.22 -33.65 -16.23
C LYS A 884 32.50 -33.17 -15.57
N ILE A 885 32.36 -32.31 -14.58
CA ILE A 885 33.45 -31.67 -13.85
C ILE A 885 33.32 -32.08 -12.39
N VAL A 886 34.33 -32.73 -11.85
CA VAL A 886 34.38 -33.21 -10.47
C VAL A 886 35.43 -32.42 -9.70
N LYS A 887 35.03 -31.67 -8.68
CA LYS A 887 35.94 -30.89 -7.83
C LYS A 887 35.55 -31.10 -6.37
N GLU A 888 36.49 -31.53 -5.54
CA GLU A 888 36.28 -31.72 -4.09
C GLU A 888 35.01 -32.54 -3.76
N GLY A 889 34.80 -33.64 -4.49
CA GLY A 889 33.64 -34.53 -4.31
C GLY A 889 32.32 -34.05 -4.93
N HIS A 890 32.27 -32.82 -5.43
CA HIS A 890 31.09 -32.24 -6.08
C HIS A 890 31.16 -32.41 -7.60
N THR A 891 30.02 -32.73 -8.22
CA THR A 891 29.92 -32.96 -9.67
C THR A 891 29.03 -31.92 -10.33
N THR A 892 29.56 -31.22 -11.33
CA THR A 892 28.82 -30.29 -12.20
C THR A 892 28.85 -30.79 -13.63
N THR A 893 27.73 -30.70 -14.35
CA THR A 893 27.64 -31.14 -15.75
C THR A 893 27.27 -29.99 -16.68
N LYS A 894 27.92 -29.91 -17.84
CA LYS A 894 27.70 -28.91 -18.89
C LYS A 894 27.58 -29.61 -20.24
N LYS A 895 26.80 -29.04 -21.16
CA LYS A 895 26.70 -29.53 -22.53
C LYS A 895 27.54 -28.65 -23.46
N ILE A 896 28.29 -29.26 -24.37
CA ILE A 896 29.03 -28.57 -25.42
C ILE A 896 28.66 -29.15 -26.78
N ILE A 897 28.57 -28.30 -27.80
CA ILE A 897 28.37 -28.67 -29.19
C ILE A 897 29.73 -28.58 -29.88
N LYS A 898 30.27 -29.72 -30.34
CA LYS A 898 31.47 -29.77 -31.18
C LYS A 898 31.03 -29.50 -32.62
N ASP A 899 31.53 -28.40 -33.19
CA ASP A 899 31.31 -28.02 -34.60
C ASP A 899 32.24 -28.76 -35.57
#